data_AF-A0A7Y1XHC4-F1
#
_entry.id   AF-A0A7Y1XHC4-F1
#
_cell.length_a   1.000
_cell.length_b   1.000
_cell.length_c   1.000
_cell.angle_alpha   90.00
_cell.angle_beta   90.00
_cell.angle_gamma   90.00
#
_symmetry.space_group_name_H-M   'P 1'
#
loop_
_entity.id
_entity.type
_entity.pdbx_description
1 polymer ?
#
loop_
_entity_poly.entity_id
_entity_poly.type
_entity_poly.pdbx_seq_one_letter_code
_entity_poly.pdbx_strand_id
1 'polypeptide(L)'
;YNRWDNINTRNAYSLYRITPDGTRNELMYGYHSHTTSGTAGGEGIVTDMHSVDNGLLVGILRERALEPDVLGGAVVALDINNYIDRNTPTAQNTGLFNPAFESIRANEIFEVLTDPRLSRGGRFSSVKILGDGSNRLLVSWTPCLTNVSDVILPCTDSSTLEQAEPIYGIWLLDPTAVGNLIQPILPGGVGQMITDVVVAEAREELEVIQPEPLQLSDAMGNARAILNIRSVYDIDGVDTAANTILGTANPAQTDPAAIARKFLRLVKAVSIPDSSIHPFNNSAYGVNASQLMREIVGYLPIEPDGSVRGLVPANIPLMIDVVDAQGKRIGGRHQNWIQLGANEVFECRGCHTTGSTEPHGRIDAQANSAHPGAPIPGVYPNTIQNLGEVGLTMAESYARFIMNDPAPEPKERQPISDIAYVDEWTDDSGSLSKAPSFTVSYDSLPQERNPENPFCKPWSSLCRIIFNYETHIQPLWEVSRTPVNDGSGNMVDSCVGCHTTNNLTRIPAAQLELTRQPISNSHFKAYRELLRGDAQQALNNGVVDNRLWLCDNDEYDDDGNLIQFLRTPNGIGPTMNESGARTGTSTRFFNCLNNNVCRKHIGEPVPDNCEEVGGDPLTDEPDINHSGMLSPAELRLLSEWLDLGAQYYNNPLDAPN
;
A
#
# COMPACT_ATOMS: atom_id res chain seq x y z
N TYR A 1 21.19 3.83 -3.25
CA TYR A 1 21.15 3.45 -1.82
C TYR A 1 20.14 2.32 -1.64
N ASN A 2 20.32 1.43 -0.66
CA ASN A 2 19.33 0.39 -0.37
C ASN A 2 18.26 0.94 0.58
N ARG A 3 16.99 0.65 0.29
CA ARG A 3 15.85 0.98 1.14
C ARG A 3 15.20 -0.31 1.64
N TRP A 4 14.85 -0.34 2.92
CA TRP A 4 14.03 -1.38 3.48
C TRP A 4 12.55 -1.02 3.31
N ASP A 5 11.84 -1.78 2.48
CA ASP A 5 10.41 -1.65 2.26
C ASP A 5 9.67 -2.63 3.16
N ASN A 6 8.97 -2.11 4.18
CA ASN A 6 8.15 -2.88 5.11
C ASN A 6 6.69 -2.43 5.09
N ILE A 7 5.96 -2.84 4.06
CA ILE A 7 4.56 -2.46 3.84
C ILE A 7 3.68 -3.71 3.69
N ASN A 8 2.55 -3.76 4.41
CA ASN A 8 1.62 -4.88 4.37
C ASN A 8 2.32 -6.24 4.54
N THR A 9 3.24 -6.34 5.51
CA THR A 9 4.06 -7.53 5.81
C THR A 9 5.03 -7.97 4.70
N ARG A 10 5.13 -7.21 3.59
CA ARG A 10 6.21 -7.39 2.62
C ARG A 10 7.47 -6.80 3.23
N ASN A 11 8.51 -7.63 3.34
CA ASN A 11 9.80 -7.27 3.88
C ASN A 11 10.83 -7.43 2.76
N ALA A 12 11.21 -6.33 2.12
CA ALA A 12 12.05 -6.33 0.93
C ALA A 12 13.15 -5.28 1.03
N TYR A 13 14.32 -5.55 0.46
CA TYR A 13 15.36 -4.53 0.23
C TYR A 13 15.50 -4.24 -1.25
N SER A 14 15.19 -3.00 -1.63
CA SER A 14 15.29 -2.56 -3.03
C SER A 14 16.34 -1.45 -3.16
N LEU A 15 16.94 -1.37 -4.35
CA LEU A 15 17.89 -0.33 -4.69
C LEU A 15 17.13 0.89 -5.23
N TYR A 16 17.39 2.05 -4.61
CA TYR A 16 16.87 3.34 -5.02
C TYR A 16 17.98 4.29 -5.43
N ARG A 17 17.63 5.27 -6.28
CA ARG A 17 18.46 6.43 -6.61
C ARG A 17 17.70 7.69 -6.17
N ILE A 18 18.45 8.70 -5.73
CA ILE A 18 17.94 10.01 -5.36
C ILE A 18 19.01 11.05 -5.73
N THR A 19 18.62 12.25 -6.13
CA THR A 19 19.56 13.36 -6.33
C THR A 19 19.98 13.98 -5.00
N PRO A 20 21.11 14.70 -4.95
CA PRO A 20 21.58 15.35 -3.72
C PRO A 20 20.61 16.36 -3.09
N ASP A 21 19.73 16.97 -3.90
CA ASP A 21 18.68 17.89 -3.44
C ASP A 21 17.41 17.19 -2.92
N GLY A 22 17.39 15.85 -2.94
CA GLY A 22 16.29 15.03 -2.44
C GLY A 22 15.16 14.78 -3.45
N THR A 23 15.30 15.22 -4.70
CA THR A 23 14.34 14.92 -5.79
C THR A 23 14.65 13.58 -6.48
N ARG A 24 13.79 13.14 -7.39
CA ARG A 24 13.98 11.93 -8.23
C ARG A 24 14.28 10.67 -7.41
N ASN A 25 13.47 10.44 -6.38
CA ASN A 25 13.55 9.21 -5.61
C ASN A 25 12.91 8.05 -6.39
N GLU A 26 13.75 7.28 -7.08
CA GLU A 26 13.32 6.27 -8.06
C GLU A 26 13.78 4.88 -7.64
N LEU A 27 12.89 3.89 -7.80
CA LEU A 27 13.26 2.49 -7.71
C LEU A 27 14.14 2.14 -8.92
N MET A 28 15.35 1.65 -8.66
CA MET A 28 16.28 1.21 -9.69
C MET A 28 16.22 -0.29 -9.92
N TYR A 29 16.14 -1.08 -8.84
CA TYR A 29 16.24 -2.54 -8.92
C TYR A 29 15.66 -3.24 -7.69
N GLY A 30 15.06 -4.43 -7.86
CA GLY A 30 14.95 -5.41 -6.80
C GLY A 30 13.62 -5.40 -6.04
N TYR A 31 12.57 -4.77 -6.59
CA TYR A 31 11.29 -4.72 -5.89
C TYR A 31 10.66 -6.11 -5.79
N HIS A 32 10.60 -6.91 -6.88
CA HIS A 32 10.06 -8.28 -6.84
C HIS A 32 11.10 -9.38 -6.95
N SER A 33 12.32 -9.06 -7.37
CA SER A 33 13.38 -10.05 -7.56
C SER A 33 14.15 -10.29 -6.29
N HIS A 34 13.56 -11.15 -5.46
CA HIS A 34 14.22 -11.66 -4.28
C HIS A 34 14.89 -13.01 -4.54
N THR A 35 14.59 -13.77 -5.60
CA THR A 35 15.22 -15.11 -5.72
C THR A 35 16.73 -15.03 -5.99
N THR A 36 17.56 -15.64 -5.13
CA THR A 36 18.99 -15.92 -5.42
C THR A 36 19.13 -17.15 -6.33
N SER A 37 20.34 -17.39 -6.86
CA SER A 37 20.71 -18.67 -7.50
C SER A 37 20.93 -19.81 -6.47
N GLY A 38 20.68 -19.56 -5.18
CA GLY A 38 20.89 -20.47 -4.06
C GLY A 38 19.62 -21.11 -3.51
N THR A 39 19.78 -21.88 -2.42
CA THR A 39 18.76 -22.78 -1.84
C THR A 39 17.35 -22.20 -1.73
N ALA A 40 16.35 -23.01 -2.13
CA ALA A 40 14.94 -22.93 -1.70
C ALA A 40 14.23 -21.54 -1.76
N GLY A 41 14.65 -20.62 -2.64
CA GLY A 41 13.95 -19.35 -2.85
C GLY A 41 14.28 -18.24 -1.84
N GLY A 42 15.49 -18.24 -1.27
CA GLY A 42 15.97 -17.17 -0.39
C GLY A 42 16.07 -15.80 -1.09
N GLU A 43 15.90 -14.72 -0.31
CA GLU A 43 15.93 -13.31 -0.78
C GLU A 43 17.35 -12.79 -1.00
N GLY A 44 17.74 -12.48 -2.23
CA GLY A 44 19.03 -11.91 -2.62
C GLY A 44 19.06 -10.40 -2.44
N ILE A 45 20.08 -9.92 -1.74
CA ILE A 45 20.36 -8.49 -1.56
C ILE A 45 21.79 -8.19 -2.01
N VAL A 46 21.98 -7.03 -2.62
CA VAL A 46 23.31 -6.53 -2.99
C VAL A 46 23.75 -5.49 -1.97
N THR A 47 24.91 -5.72 -1.38
CA THR A 47 25.53 -4.87 -0.35
C THR A 47 26.84 -4.31 -0.86
N ASP A 48 27.39 -3.31 -0.16
CA ASP A 48 28.67 -2.65 -0.50
C ASP A 48 28.79 -2.29 -2.01
N MET A 49 27.77 -1.61 -2.54
CA MET A 49 27.68 -1.27 -3.96
C MET A 49 28.54 -0.07 -4.32
N HIS A 50 29.22 -0.17 -5.45
CA HIS A 50 30.03 0.89 -6.05
C HIS A 50 29.65 1.06 -7.52
N SER A 51 29.57 2.30 -7.97
CA SER A 51 29.41 2.59 -9.40
C SER A 51 30.70 2.25 -10.14
N VAL A 52 30.57 1.64 -11.31
CA VAL A 52 31.64 1.51 -12.31
C VAL A 52 31.29 2.28 -13.57
N ASP A 53 32.27 2.46 -14.46
CA ASP A 53 32.04 2.97 -15.80
C ASP A 53 30.99 2.12 -16.54
N ASN A 54 30.23 2.74 -17.45
CA ASN A 54 29.12 2.15 -18.22
C ASN A 54 27.82 1.89 -17.44
N GLY A 55 27.68 2.40 -16.21
CA GLY A 55 26.42 2.38 -15.46
C GLY A 55 26.03 1.01 -14.89
N LEU A 56 26.99 0.08 -14.82
CA LEU A 56 26.88 -1.10 -13.97
C LEU A 56 27.23 -0.74 -12.52
N LEU A 57 26.77 -1.57 -11.58
CA LEU A 57 27.21 -1.51 -10.19
C LEU A 57 28.01 -2.76 -9.85
N VAL A 58 29.08 -2.63 -9.07
CA VAL A 58 29.79 -3.76 -8.46
C VAL A 58 29.41 -3.82 -6.99
N GLY A 59 29.02 -4.99 -6.50
CA GLY A 59 28.66 -5.18 -5.10
C GLY A 59 28.75 -6.64 -4.66
N ILE A 60 28.23 -6.91 -3.47
CA ILE A 60 28.25 -8.23 -2.84
C ILE A 60 26.82 -8.76 -2.75
N LEU A 61 26.53 -9.81 -3.53
CA LEU A 61 25.27 -10.54 -3.50
C LEU A 61 25.28 -11.60 -2.39
N ARG A 62 24.28 -11.57 -1.52
CA ARG A 62 24.05 -12.56 -0.47
C ARG A 62 22.56 -12.76 -0.22
N GLU A 63 22.19 -13.84 0.44
CA GLU A 63 20.84 -13.97 0.99
C GLU A 63 20.66 -13.08 2.23
N ARG A 64 19.48 -12.45 2.31
CA ARG A 64 19.08 -11.59 3.42
C ARG A 64 18.93 -12.39 4.72
N ALA A 65 18.40 -13.61 4.62
CA ALA A 65 18.09 -14.48 5.74
C ALA A 65 19.29 -15.30 6.25
N LEU A 66 20.49 -15.03 5.73
CA LEU A 66 21.71 -15.62 6.28
C LEU A 66 21.89 -15.21 7.74
N GLU A 67 22.35 -16.17 8.54
CA GLU A 67 22.70 -15.93 9.94
C GLU A 67 23.72 -14.79 10.07
N PRO A 68 23.69 -14.01 11.16
CA PRO A 68 24.56 -12.85 11.34
C PRO A 68 26.07 -13.16 11.31
N ASP A 69 26.45 -14.40 11.60
CA ASP A 69 27.83 -14.90 11.58
C ASP A 69 28.32 -15.30 10.18
N VAL A 70 27.41 -15.52 9.23
CA VAL A 70 27.74 -15.70 7.81
C VAL A 70 27.86 -14.31 7.17
N LEU A 71 29.07 -13.77 7.13
CA LEU A 71 29.35 -12.46 6.54
C LEU A 71 29.52 -12.52 5.02
N GLY A 72 29.12 -11.44 4.35
CA GLY A 72 29.40 -11.26 2.93
C GLY A 72 28.67 -12.23 1.98
N GLY A 73 29.24 -12.40 0.78
CA GLY A 73 28.68 -13.18 -0.32
C GLY A 73 29.56 -13.14 -1.58
N ALA A 74 28.94 -13.27 -2.76
CA ALA A 74 29.63 -13.25 -4.05
C ALA A 74 29.79 -11.82 -4.57
N VAL A 75 30.95 -11.49 -5.15
CA VAL A 75 31.11 -10.21 -5.88
C VAL A 75 30.39 -10.34 -7.23
N VAL A 76 29.49 -9.39 -7.50
CA VAL A 76 28.66 -9.36 -8.72
C VAL A 76 28.72 -8.00 -9.39
N ALA A 77 28.63 -7.99 -10.71
CA ALA A 77 28.20 -6.85 -11.50
C ALA A 77 26.67 -6.88 -11.60
N LEU A 78 26.02 -5.73 -11.41
CA LEU A 78 24.58 -5.53 -11.54
C LEU A 78 24.30 -4.53 -12.67
N ASP A 79 23.48 -4.95 -13.62
CA ASP A 79 22.99 -4.12 -14.72
C ASP A 79 21.66 -3.45 -14.36
N ILE A 80 21.75 -2.24 -13.80
CA ILE A 80 20.57 -1.42 -13.46
C ILE A 80 20.01 -0.64 -14.66
N ASN A 81 20.75 -0.57 -15.77
CA ASN A 81 20.31 0.18 -16.95
C ASN A 81 19.31 -0.63 -17.76
N ASN A 82 19.55 -1.94 -17.88
CA ASN A 82 18.71 -2.81 -18.70
C ASN A 82 17.67 -3.60 -17.89
N TYR A 83 17.78 -3.64 -16.56
CA TYR A 83 16.87 -4.40 -15.69
C TYR A 83 16.31 -3.58 -14.53
N ILE A 84 15.11 -3.96 -14.11
CA ILE A 84 14.42 -3.46 -12.90
C ILE A 84 14.31 -4.55 -11.83
N ASP A 85 14.52 -5.80 -12.21
CA ASP A 85 14.52 -6.97 -11.35
C ASP A 85 15.41 -8.05 -12.00
N ARG A 86 15.85 -9.06 -11.24
CA ARG A 86 16.80 -10.10 -11.66
C ARG A 86 16.54 -10.64 -13.06
N ASN A 87 15.30 -10.99 -13.38
CA ASN A 87 14.95 -11.56 -14.69
C ASN A 87 13.96 -10.66 -15.45
N THR A 88 13.85 -9.40 -15.05
CA THR A 88 12.88 -8.47 -15.63
C THR A 88 13.63 -7.30 -16.25
N PRO A 89 13.76 -7.28 -17.58
CA PRO A 89 14.32 -6.15 -18.29
C PRO A 89 13.43 -4.91 -18.13
N THR A 90 13.99 -3.73 -18.39
CA THR A 90 13.18 -2.52 -18.62
C THR A 90 12.32 -2.70 -19.87
N ALA A 91 11.22 -1.96 -19.99
CA ALA A 91 10.33 -2.07 -21.14
C ALA A 91 11.05 -1.88 -22.49
N GLN A 92 12.05 -0.99 -22.55
CA GLN A 92 12.87 -0.77 -23.75
C GLN A 92 13.78 -1.96 -24.10
N ASN A 93 14.15 -2.78 -23.12
CA ASN A 93 15.04 -3.93 -23.27
C ASN A 93 14.31 -5.27 -23.17
N THR A 94 13.00 -5.27 -23.47
CA THR A 94 12.21 -6.49 -23.52
C THR A 94 12.86 -7.52 -24.44
N GLY A 95 13.04 -8.76 -23.95
CA GLY A 95 13.66 -9.85 -24.71
C GLY A 95 15.09 -10.20 -24.28
N LEU A 96 15.67 -9.52 -23.29
CA LEU A 96 16.86 -10.03 -22.61
C LEU A 96 16.51 -11.23 -21.72
N PHE A 97 17.32 -12.28 -21.77
CA PHE A 97 17.08 -13.55 -21.05
C PHE A 97 18.09 -13.83 -19.93
N ASN A 98 19.21 -13.13 -19.91
CA ASN A 98 20.21 -13.29 -18.87
C ASN A 98 19.75 -12.59 -17.59
N PRO A 99 20.18 -13.06 -16.41
CA PRO A 99 19.91 -12.33 -15.18
C PRO A 99 20.64 -10.98 -15.16
N ALA A 100 20.09 -10.02 -14.44
CA ALA A 100 20.68 -8.70 -14.21
C ALA A 100 22.04 -8.74 -13.49
N PHE A 101 22.37 -9.87 -12.84
CA PHE A 101 23.62 -10.08 -12.16
C PHE A 101 24.55 -10.99 -12.95
N GLU A 102 25.81 -10.60 -13.00
CA GLU A 102 26.91 -11.45 -13.44
C GLU A 102 27.91 -11.59 -12.29
N SER A 103 28.30 -12.83 -11.95
CA SER A 103 29.35 -13.02 -10.96
C SER A 103 30.68 -12.58 -11.53
N ILE A 104 31.41 -11.74 -10.79
CA ILE A 104 32.74 -11.26 -11.17
C ILE A 104 33.81 -12.37 -11.04
N ARG A 105 33.41 -13.62 -10.70
CA ARG A 105 34.24 -14.81 -10.90
C ARG A 105 33.40 -16.05 -11.26
N ALA A 106 33.60 -16.58 -12.46
CA ALA A 106 33.09 -17.90 -12.85
C ALA A 106 34.21 -18.73 -13.49
N ASN A 107 35.14 -19.24 -12.69
CA ASN A 107 35.65 -20.57 -13.03
C ASN A 107 34.77 -21.57 -12.27
N GLU A 108 34.45 -22.71 -12.89
CA GLU A 108 33.56 -23.72 -12.31
C GLU A 108 34.13 -24.37 -11.03
N ILE A 109 35.40 -24.08 -10.69
CA ILE A 109 36.14 -24.72 -9.60
C ILE A 109 36.06 -23.92 -8.29
N PHE A 110 35.80 -22.61 -8.34
CA PHE A 110 35.77 -21.69 -7.19
C PHE A 110 34.48 -20.86 -7.12
N GLU A 111 33.33 -21.53 -7.20
CA GLU A 111 32.02 -20.88 -7.06
C GLU A 111 31.84 -20.28 -5.65
N VAL A 112 31.44 -19.00 -5.61
CA VAL A 112 31.04 -18.31 -4.38
C VAL A 112 29.54 -18.38 -4.23
N LEU A 113 29.07 -19.05 -3.18
CA LEU A 113 27.66 -19.26 -2.90
C LEU A 113 27.08 -18.06 -2.14
N THR A 114 25.85 -17.73 -2.46
CA THR A 114 25.12 -16.60 -1.85
C THR A 114 24.27 -17.03 -0.66
N ASP A 115 24.15 -18.33 -0.40
CA ASP A 115 23.29 -18.96 0.61
C ASP A 115 24.13 -19.59 1.75
N PRO A 116 23.57 -20.26 2.79
CA PRO A 116 24.33 -20.62 3.99
C PRO A 116 25.26 -21.83 3.80
N ARG A 117 25.29 -22.45 2.62
CA ARG A 117 26.15 -23.61 2.37
C ARG A 117 27.63 -23.22 2.41
N LEU A 118 28.48 -24.22 2.67
CA LEU A 118 29.94 -24.06 2.56
C LEU A 118 30.31 -23.67 1.13
N SER A 119 30.91 -22.50 0.98
CA SER A 119 31.23 -21.93 -0.33
C SER A 119 32.69 -22.14 -0.69
N ARG A 120 32.97 -23.02 -1.66
CA ARG A 120 34.34 -23.36 -2.09
C ARG A 120 35.19 -22.15 -2.47
N GLY A 121 34.60 -21.19 -3.16
CA GLY A 121 35.24 -19.93 -3.53
C GLY A 121 35.51 -18.99 -2.35
N GLY A 122 35.15 -19.37 -1.13
CA GLY A 122 35.20 -18.51 0.05
C GLY A 122 34.04 -17.51 0.09
N ARG A 123 34.17 -16.42 0.85
CA ARG A 123 33.17 -15.33 0.90
C ARG A 123 33.83 -13.97 0.94
N PHE A 124 33.20 -12.99 0.29
CA PHE A 124 33.65 -11.59 0.31
C PHE A 124 32.77 -10.76 1.23
N SER A 125 33.33 -10.06 2.22
CA SER A 125 32.56 -9.17 3.11
C SER A 125 32.63 -7.70 2.70
N SER A 126 33.64 -7.30 1.93
CA SER A 126 33.74 -5.95 1.37
C SER A 126 34.44 -5.97 0.01
N VAL A 127 34.06 -5.03 -0.87
CA VAL A 127 34.64 -4.79 -2.19
C VAL A 127 34.86 -3.29 -2.39
N LYS A 128 36.00 -2.91 -2.97
CA LYS A 128 36.31 -1.55 -3.42
C LYS A 128 37.03 -1.61 -4.76
N ILE A 129 36.68 -0.72 -5.66
CA ILE A 129 37.34 -0.58 -6.97
C ILE A 129 38.57 0.31 -6.80
N LEU A 130 39.68 -0.04 -7.44
CA LEU A 130 40.87 0.81 -7.50
C LEU A 130 40.74 1.79 -8.67
N GLY A 131 40.91 3.09 -8.42
CA GLY A 131 40.84 4.17 -9.42
C GLY A 131 42.10 4.31 -10.27
N ASP A 132 42.92 3.27 -10.41
CA ASP A 132 44.18 3.28 -11.15
C ASP A 132 44.06 2.80 -12.61
N GLY A 133 42.83 2.58 -13.08
CA GLY A 133 42.53 2.08 -14.44
C GLY A 133 42.82 0.60 -14.66
N SER A 134 43.20 -0.15 -13.61
CA SER A 134 43.54 -1.58 -13.73
C SER A 134 42.33 -2.53 -13.69
N ASN A 135 41.13 -2.03 -13.35
CA ASN A 135 39.92 -2.81 -13.04
C ASN A 135 40.11 -3.83 -11.90
N ARG A 136 41.17 -3.70 -11.11
CA ARG A 136 41.41 -4.54 -9.93
C ARG A 136 40.55 -4.07 -8.77
N LEU A 137 40.18 -5.02 -7.93
CA LEU A 137 39.34 -4.82 -6.75
C LEU A 137 40.15 -5.10 -5.49
N LEU A 138 40.05 -4.20 -4.51
CA LEU A 138 40.47 -4.48 -3.14
C LEU A 138 39.29 -5.12 -2.41
N VAL A 139 39.48 -6.31 -1.86
CA VAL A 139 38.41 -7.07 -1.23
C VAL A 139 38.79 -7.55 0.16
N SER A 140 37.80 -7.66 1.03
CA SER A 140 37.90 -8.52 2.21
C SER A 140 37.36 -9.90 1.86
N TRP A 141 38.19 -10.93 2.01
CA TRP A 141 37.86 -12.31 1.64
C TRP A 141 38.34 -13.31 2.69
N THR A 142 37.54 -14.34 2.92
CA THR A 142 37.92 -15.54 3.68
C THR A 142 37.88 -16.76 2.77
N PRO A 143 38.90 -17.64 2.81
CA PRO A 143 38.78 -18.98 2.23
C PRO A 143 37.70 -19.79 2.95
N CYS A 144 37.21 -20.82 2.27
CA CYS A 144 36.32 -21.80 2.88
C CYS A 144 37.11 -22.70 3.83
N LEU A 145 36.78 -22.68 5.11
CA LEU A 145 37.44 -23.48 6.13
C LEU A 145 36.42 -24.34 6.88
N THR A 146 36.83 -25.56 7.18
CA THR A 146 36.05 -26.54 7.94
C THR A 146 36.87 -27.08 9.11
N ASN A 147 36.21 -27.44 10.19
CA ASN A 147 36.82 -28.12 11.31
C ASN A 147 36.65 -29.64 11.15
N VAL A 148 37.76 -30.37 11.05
CA VAL A 148 37.77 -31.84 11.00
C VAL A 148 38.66 -32.36 12.11
N SER A 149 38.05 -32.88 13.18
CA SER A 149 38.78 -33.41 14.35
C SER A 149 39.75 -32.38 14.96
N ASP A 150 39.27 -31.16 15.22
CA ASP A 150 40.03 -30.02 15.75
C ASP A 150 41.15 -29.48 14.84
N VAL A 151 41.14 -29.86 13.56
CA VAL A 151 42.06 -29.34 12.55
C VAL A 151 41.28 -28.50 11.54
N ILE A 152 41.71 -27.24 11.38
CA ILE A 152 41.17 -26.33 10.37
C ILE A 152 41.74 -26.72 9.00
N LEU A 153 40.87 -27.14 8.09
CA LEU A 153 41.21 -27.55 6.72
C LEU A 153 40.37 -26.78 5.70
N PRO A 154 40.89 -26.53 4.48
CA PRO A 154 40.08 -26.03 3.38
C PRO A 154 38.87 -26.92 3.11
N CYS A 155 37.74 -26.33 2.76
CA CYS A 155 36.54 -27.09 2.44
C CYS A 155 36.76 -28.09 1.30
N THR A 156 36.19 -29.28 1.46
CA THR A 156 36.09 -30.32 0.42
C THR A 156 34.61 -30.56 0.06
N ASP A 157 34.30 -31.43 -0.91
CA ASP A 157 32.92 -31.69 -1.42
C ASP A 157 31.92 -32.24 -0.36
N SER A 158 32.31 -32.43 0.90
CA SER A 158 31.40 -33.00 1.91
C SER A 158 30.56 -31.93 2.58
N SER A 159 29.25 -31.97 2.32
CA SER A 159 28.21 -31.11 2.91
C SER A 159 27.95 -31.32 4.41
N THR A 160 28.74 -32.15 5.09
CA THR A 160 28.54 -32.56 6.49
C THR A 160 29.59 -32.01 7.46
N LEU A 161 30.53 -31.19 6.98
CA LEU A 161 31.58 -30.64 7.84
C LEU A 161 31.13 -29.35 8.51
N GLU A 162 31.52 -29.21 9.77
CA GLU A 162 31.32 -27.99 10.54
C GLU A 162 32.19 -26.87 9.97
N GLN A 163 31.58 -25.71 9.70
CA GLN A 163 32.31 -24.52 9.25
C GLN A 163 33.23 -24.04 10.36
N ALA A 164 34.50 -23.83 10.05
CA ALA A 164 35.44 -23.22 11.00
C ALA A 164 35.22 -21.70 11.06
N GLU A 165 35.73 -21.06 12.12
CA GLU A 165 35.70 -19.60 12.22
C GLU A 165 36.35 -18.95 10.98
N PRO A 166 35.68 -17.97 10.34
CA PRO A 166 36.19 -17.32 9.15
C PRO A 166 37.39 -16.42 9.48
N ILE A 167 38.33 -16.30 8.54
CA ILE A 167 39.56 -15.52 8.67
C ILE A 167 39.65 -14.46 7.58
N TYR A 168 38.73 -13.49 7.63
CA TYR A 168 38.70 -12.40 6.65
C TYR A 168 40.01 -11.60 6.68
N GLY A 169 40.65 -11.53 5.51
CA GLY A 169 41.85 -10.71 5.26
C GLY A 169 41.66 -9.81 4.05
N ILE A 170 42.65 -8.99 3.75
CA ILE A 170 42.68 -8.07 2.61
C ILE A 170 43.38 -8.74 1.43
N TRP A 171 42.70 -8.75 0.28
CA TRP A 171 43.20 -9.36 -0.94
C TRP A 171 43.03 -8.42 -2.13
N LEU A 172 43.93 -8.54 -3.10
CA LEU A 172 43.80 -7.95 -4.42
C LEU A 172 43.13 -8.98 -5.33
N LEU A 173 41.98 -8.64 -5.89
CA LEU A 173 41.28 -9.42 -6.89
C LEU A 173 41.48 -8.77 -8.27
N ASP A 174 42.09 -9.50 -9.19
CA ASP A 174 42.17 -9.11 -10.61
C ASP A 174 41.22 -10.01 -11.44
N PRO A 175 40.03 -9.49 -11.83
CA PRO A 175 39.07 -10.25 -12.62
C PRO A 175 39.46 -10.34 -14.11
N THR A 176 40.48 -9.60 -14.55
CA THR A 176 40.93 -9.60 -15.95
C THR A 176 42.07 -10.59 -16.19
N ALA A 177 42.78 -10.97 -15.13
CA ALA A 177 43.84 -11.96 -15.19
C ALA A 177 43.29 -13.37 -15.50
N VAL A 178 44.03 -14.14 -16.31
CA VAL A 178 43.70 -15.55 -16.59
C VAL A 178 43.59 -16.32 -15.26
N GLY A 179 42.40 -16.84 -14.97
CA GLY A 179 42.12 -17.59 -13.74
C GLY A 179 41.65 -16.75 -12.54
N ASN A 180 41.34 -15.46 -12.71
CA ASN A 180 40.83 -14.55 -11.66
C ASN A 180 41.76 -14.51 -10.44
N LEU A 181 42.95 -13.94 -10.65
CA LEU A 181 44.02 -13.91 -9.66
C LEU A 181 43.56 -13.25 -8.35
N ILE A 182 43.73 -13.96 -7.22
CA ILE A 182 43.56 -13.41 -5.87
C ILE A 182 44.91 -13.43 -5.15
N GLN A 183 45.39 -12.27 -4.74
CA GLN A 183 46.68 -12.13 -4.07
C GLN A 183 46.50 -11.60 -2.65
N PRO A 184 47.13 -12.23 -1.64
CA PRO A 184 47.05 -11.72 -0.27
C PRO A 184 47.84 -10.42 -0.18
N ILE A 185 47.19 -9.38 0.36
CA ILE A 185 47.88 -8.17 0.83
C ILE A 185 48.13 -8.32 2.32
N LEU A 186 47.08 -8.68 3.06
CA LEU A 186 47.13 -8.96 4.49
C LEU A 186 46.23 -10.16 4.79
N PRO A 187 46.78 -11.38 4.98
CA PRO A 187 45.96 -12.55 5.29
C PRO A 187 45.28 -12.39 6.65
N GLY A 188 44.08 -12.97 6.79
CA GLY A 188 43.37 -13.03 8.07
C GLY A 188 44.02 -14.03 9.04
N GLY A 189 43.69 -13.91 10.33
CA GLY A 189 44.22 -14.76 11.39
C GLY A 189 43.11 -15.31 12.28
N VAL A 190 43.40 -16.41 12.99
CA VAL A 190 42.45 -17.00 13.94
C VAL A 190 42.10 -15.98 15.04
N GLY A 191 40.81 -15.83 15.35
CA GLY A 191 40.33 -14.86 16.34
C GLY A 191 40.33 -13.40 15.87
N GLN A 192 40.62 -13.13 14.59
CA GLN A 192 40.59 -11.79 14.01
C GLN A 192 39.94 -11.79 12.62
N MET A 193 39.03 -10.84 12.37
CA MET A 193 38.45 -10.60 11.05
C MET A 193 38.70 -9.15 10.62
N ILE A 194 39.14 -8.97 9.37
CA ILE A 194 39.20 -7.66 8.73
C ILE A 194 38.08 -7.63 7.69
N THR A 195 36.88 -7.21 8.08
CA THR A 195 35.65 -7.34 7.28
C THR A 195 35.47 -6.23 6.25
N ASP A 196 36.05 -5.06 6.50
CA ASP A 196 35.84 -3.85 5.72
C ASP A 196 37.16 -3.31 5.18
N VAL A 197 37.14 -2.91 3.91
CA VAL A 197 38.28 -2.27 3.26
C VAL A 197 37.85 -0.93 2.69
N VAL A 198 38.72 0.06 2.84
CA VAL A 198 38.53 1.42 2.29
C VAL A 198 39.79 1.80 1.53
N VAL A 199 39.61 2.37 0.34
CA VAL A 199 40.69 2.88 -0.48
C VAL A 199 40.74 4.40 -0.29
N ALA A 200 41.87 4.91 0.16
CA ALA A 200 42.14 6.34 0.23
C ALA A 200 42.92 6.74 -1.03
N GLU A 201 42.21 7.27 -2.03
CA GLU A 201 42.78 7.75 -3.29
C GLU A 201 42.30 9.18 -3.57
N ALA A 202 43.07 9.93 -4.35
CA ALA A 202 42.63 11.22 -4.84
C ALA A 202 41.44 11.01 -5.80
N ARG A 203 40.34 11.73 -5.57
CA ARG A 203 39.17 11.72 -6.43
C ARG A 203 38.85 13.13 -6.87
N GLU A 204 38.20 13.28 -8.01
CA GLU A 204 37.60 14.55 -8.38
C GLU A 204 36.58 14.93 -7.31
N GLU A 205 36.64 16.18 -6.87
CA GLU A 205 35.66 16.71 -5.92
C GLU A 205 34.29 16.70 -6.60
N LEU A 206 33.30 16.09 -5.94
CA LEU A 206 31.94 16.07 -6.48
C LEU A 206 31.44 17.51 -6.58
N GLU A 207 30.80 17.83 -7.70
CA GLU A 207 30.14 19.12 -7.86
C GLU A 207 29.06 19.28 -6.79
N VAL A 208 29.15 20.36 -6.01
CA VAL A 208 28.11 20.71 -5.04
C VAL A 208 26.93 21.28 -5.79
N ILE A 209 25.89 20.48 -5.96
CA ILE A 209 24.61 20.92 -6.51
C ILE A 209 23.92 21.78 -5.45
N GLN A 210 23.80 23.09 -5.71
CA GLN A 210 23.02 23.98 -4.87
C GLN A 210 21.53 23.70 -5.09
N PRO A 211 20.70 23.65 -4.03
CA PRO A 211 19.27 23.48 -4.20
C PRO A 211 18.70 24.69 -4.94
N GLU A 212 17.86 24.42 -5.93
CA GLU A 212 17.10 25.48 -6.61
C GLU A 212 16.22 26.24 -5.61
N PRO A 213 16.00 27.56 -5.78
CA PRO A 213 15.10 28.30 -4.91
C PRO A 213 13.70 27.68 -4.91
N LEU A 214 13.09 27.57 -3.74
CA LEU A 214 11.73 27.01 -3.61
C LEU A 214 10.73 27.87 -4.41
N GLN A 215 10.17 27.30 -5.48
CA GLN A 215 9.17 27.95 -6.34
C GLN A 215 7.75 27.52 -5.95
N LEU A 216 7.60 26.28 -5.47
CA LEU A 216 6.32 25.70 -5.10
C LEU A 216 6.23 25.64 -3.57
N SER A 217 5.72 26.70 -2.95
CA SER A 217 5.44 26.74 -1.50
C SER A 217 3.99 27.11 -1.24
N ASP A 218 3.33 26.48 -0.27
CA ASP A 218 2.01 26.94 0.17
C ASP A 218 2.10 28.29 0.91
N ALA A 219 0.95 28.86 1.29
CA ALA A 219 0.88 30.14 2.01
C ALA A 219 1.60 30.15 3.37
N MET A 220 1.94 28.97 3.92
CA MET A 220 2.68 28.81 5.17
C MET A 220 4.18 28.58 4.93
N GLY A 221 4.64 28.55 3.67
CA GLY A 221 6.03 28.30 3.30
C GLY A 221 6.41 26.82 3.25
N ASN A 222 5.44 25.89 3.34
CA ASN A 222 5.75 24.46 3.20
C ASN A 222 5.99 24.11 1.74
N ALA A 223 7.04 23.33 1.48
CA ALA A 223 7.39 22.89 0.14
C ALA A 223 6.33 21.97 -0.48
N ARG A 224 6.10 22.16 -1.77
CA ARG A 224 5.21 21.37 -2.63
C ARG A 224 5.97 20.83 -3.83
N ALA A 225 5.35 19.84 -4.47
CA ALA A 225 5.77 19.20 -5.72
C ALA A 225 4.55 19.05 -6.63
N ILE A 226 4.75 18.66 -7.89
CA ILE A 226 3.70 18.34 -8.85
C ILE A 226 3.67 16.83 -9.07
N LEU A 227 2.52 16.22 -8.83
CA LEU A 227 2.23 14.86 -9.26
C LEU A 227 1.55 14.92 -10.64
N ASN A 228 2.09 14.19 -11.62
CA ASN A 228 1.54 14.07 -12.96
C ASN A 228 1.26 12.59 -13.28
N ILE A 229 0.01 12.22 -13.57
CA ILE A 229 -0.36 10.88 -14.01
C ILE A 229 -1.00 11.03 -15.39
N ARG A 230 -0.41 10.40 -16.42
CA ARG A 230 -0.91 10.57 -17.79
C ARG A 230 -2.32 10.02 -17.96
N SER A 231 -2.61 8.83 -17.44
CA SER A 231 -4.00 8.36 -17.28
C SER A 231 -4.12 7.25 -16.25
N VAL A 232 -5.17 7.28 -15.41
CA VAL A 232 -5.54 6.17 -14.51
C VAL A 232 -6.20 4.99 -15.24
N TYR A 233 -6.47 5.12 -16.54
CA TYR A 233 -6.95 4.03 -17.40
C TYR A 233 -5.81 3.32 -18.13
N ASP A 234 -4.61 3.90 -18.14
CA ASP A 234 -3.41 3.24 -18.63
C ASP A 234 -2.93 2.24 -17.56
N ILE A 235 -2.93 0.95 -17.88
CA ILE A 235 -2.39 -0.12 -17.04
C ILE A 235 -1.20 -0.75 -17.76
N ASP A 236 0.01 -0.46 -17.28
CA ASP A 236 1.28 -0.96 -17.85
C ASP A 236 1.41 -0.72 -19.38
N GLY A 237 0.97 0.45 -19.86
CA GLY A 237 1.02 0.84 -21.27
C GLY A 237 -0.19 0.37 -22.10
N VAL A 238 -1.25 -0.12 -21.45
CA VAL A 238 -2.47 -0.61 -22.10
C VAL A 238 -3.68 0.24 -21.70
N ASP A 239 -4.44 0.71 -22.69
CA ASP A 239 -5.72 1.39 -22.46
C ASP A 239 -6.79 0.41 -21.95
N THR A 240 -7.24 0.62 -20.71
CA THR A 240 -8.29 -0.18 -20.06
C THR A 240 -9.62 0.56 -19.90
N ALA A 241 -9.78 1.74 -20.51
CA ALA A 241 -11.03 2.46 -20.49
C ALA A 241 -12.09 1.72 -21.32
N ALA A 242 -13.33 1.67 -20.82
CA ALA A 242 -14.42 0.95 -21.48
C ALA A 242 -14.74 1.51 -22.88
N ASN A 243 -14.51 2.80 -23.09
CA ASN A 243 -14.74 3.50 -24.36
C ASN A 243 -13.45 4.10 -24.92
N THR A 244 -12.29 3.50 -24.65
CA THR A 244 -10.95 4.10 -24.82
C THR A 244 -10.75 5.39 -24.01
N ILE A 245 -9.50 5.80 -23.81
CA ILE A 245 -9.19 7.04 -23.09
C ILE A 245 -9.79 8.25 -23.81
N LEU A 246 -9.62 8.36 -25.14
CA LEU A 246 -10.15 9.49 -25.91
C LEU A 246 -11.69 9.49 -26.01
N GLY A 247 -12.33 8.31 -26.02
CA GLY A 247 -13.79 8.25 -25.98
C GLY A 247 -14.38 8.52 -24.60
N THR A 248 -13.62 8.25 -23.53
CA THR A 248 -13.96 8.70 -22.16
C THR A 248 -13.80 10.21 -22.03
N ALA A 249 -12.80 10.78 -22.69
CA ALA A 249 -12.54 12.22 -22.74
C ALA A 249 -13.60 13.05 -23.48
N ASN A 250 -14.42 12.42 -24.33
CA ASN A 250 -15.39 13.08 -25.19
C ASN A 250 -16.80 13.06 -24.56
N PRO A 251 -17.34 14.21 -24.10
CA PRO A 251 -18.64 14.28 -23.42
C PRO A 251 -19.84 13.84 -24.28
N ALA A 252 -19.73 13.87 -25.61
CA ALA A 252 -20.78 13.36 -26.50
C ALA A 252 -20.80 11.82 -26.59
N GLN A 253 -19.73 11.15 -26.18
CA GLN A 253 -19.60 9.69 -26.17
C GLN A 253 -19.73 9.11 -24.76
N THR A 254 -19.18 9.81 -23.77
CA THR A 254 -19.24 9.41 -22.37
C THR A 254 -19.74 10.60 -21.55
N ASP A 255 -20.97 10.50 -21.03
CA ASP A 255 -21.51 11.52 -20.11
C ASP A 255 -20.56 11.67 -18.91
N PRO A 256 -20.04 12.87 -18.62
CA PRO A 256 -19.18 13.08 -17.47
C PRO A 256 -19.79 12.60 -16.15
N ALA A 257 -21.12 12.63 -15.98
CA ALA A 257 -21.79 12.09 -14.78
C ALA A 257 -21.61 10.56 -14.63
N ALA A 258 -21.42 9.83 -15.73
CA ALA A 258 -21.23 8.38 -15.74
C ALA A 258 -19.77 7.94 -15.51
N ILE A 259 -18.81 8.87 -15.55
CA ILE A 259 -17.38 8.56 -15.32
C ILE A 259 -17.18 8.18 -13.85
N ALA A 260 -16.82 6.92 -13.60
CA ALA A 260 -16.70 6.41 -12.24
C ALA A 260 -15.46 6.92 -11.50
N ARG A 261 -14.31 7.08 -12.17
CA ARG A 261 -13.05 7.53 -11.57
C ARG A 261 -13.07 9.06 -11.51
N LYS A 262 -13.30 9.65 -10.34
CA LYS A 262 -13.54 11.09 -10.17
C LYS A 262 -12.40 11.84 -9.50
N PHE A 263 -11.77 11.22 -8.51
CA PHE A 263 -10.72 11.88 -7.73
C PHE A 263 -9.56 10.95 -7.44
N LEU A 264 -8.38 11.53 -7.31
CA LEU A 264 -7.20 10.89 -6.77
C LEU A 264 -7.09 11.31 -5.30
N ARG A 265 -7.30 10.37 -4.39
CA ARG A 265 -7.06 10.55 -2.95
C ARG A 265 -5.58 10.47 -2.66
N LEU A 266 -5.05 11.42 -1.91
CA LEU A 266 -3.68 11.44 -1.40
C LEU A 266 -3.69 10.93 0.04
N VAL A 267 -3.00 9.81 0.30
CA VAL A 267 -2.93 9.17 1.62
C VAL A 267 -1.50 9.23 2.14
N LYS A 268 -1.31 9.59 3.40
CA LYS A 268 0.00 9.65 4.05
C LYS A 268 0.11 8.60 5.16
N ALA A 269 1.31 8.03 5.31
CA ALA A 269 1.67 7.20 6.46
C ALA A 269 1.74 8.06 7.74
N VAL A 270 1.19 7.57 8.84
CA VAL A 270 1.44 8.16 10.15
C VAL A 270 2.67 7.52 10.76
N SER A 271 3.66 8.34 11.12
CA SER A 271 4.88 7.87 11.76
C SER A 271 4.54 7.31 13.14
N ILE A 272 4.97 6.07 13.40
CA ILE A 272 4.78 5.43 14.70
C ILE A 272 6.00 5.78 15.58
N PRO A 273 5.81 6.48 16.72
CA PRO A 273 6.90 6.79 17.61
C PRO A 273 7.47 5.50 18.23
N ASP A 274 8.74 5.54 18.64
CA ASP A 274 9.31 4.47 19.44
C ASP A 274 8.54 4.32 20.76
N SER A 275 8.34 3.08 21.21
CA SER A 275 7.64 2.77 22.47
C SER A 275 8.26 3.43 23.71
N SER A 276 9.56 3.77 23.66
CA SER A 276 10.26 4.53 24.70
C SER A 276 9.88 6.02 24.74
N ILE A 277 9.36 6.56 23.63
CA ILE A 277 8.92 7.96 23.52
C ILE A 277 7.42 8.06 23.82
N HIS A 278 6.60 7.23 23.19
CA HIS A 278 5.15 7.22 23.37
C HIS A 278 4.59 5.80 23.22
N PRO A 279 4.42 5.06 24.33
CA PRO A 279 3.85 3.72 24.30
C PRO A 279 2.33 3.77 24.13
N PHE A 280 1.80 2.91 23.27
CA PHE A 280 0.35 2.65 23.16
C PHE A 280 0.11 1.17 22.88
N ASN A 281 -1.06 0.66 23.25
CA ASN A 281 -1.38 -0.75 23.03
C ASN A 281 -1.60 -1.08 21.55
N ASN A 282 -1.13 -2.24 21.09
CA ASN A 282 -1.38 -2.74 19.73
C ASN A 282 -2.88 -2.85 19.39
N SER A 283 -3.78 -2.89 20.37
CA SER A 283 -5.23 -2.77 20.12
C SER A 283 -5.59 -1.47 19.40
N ALA A 284 -4.76 -0.43 19.44
CA ALA A 284 -5.01 0.82 18.73
C ALA A 284 -5.05 0.67 17.20
N TYR A 285 -4.32 -0.30 16.63
CA TYR A 285 -4.43 -0.64 15.21
C TYR A 285 -5.79 -1.28 14.88
N GLY A 286 -6.43 -1.88 15.87
CA GLY A 286 -7.74 -2.51 15.72
C GLY A 286 -7.65 -3.95 15.26
N VAL A 287 -8.56 -4.38 14.39
CA VAL A 287 -8.69 -5.78 13.96
C VAL A 287 -7.63 -6.23 12.95
N ASN A 288 -6.88 -5.29 12.37
CA ASN A 288 -5.83 -5.54 11.39
C ASN A 288 -4.71 -4.50 11.51
N ALA A 289 -3.51 -4.93 11.88
CA ALA A 289 -2.34 -4.05 12.00
C ALA A 289 -1.49 -3.94 10.72
N SER A 290 -1.81 -4.69 9.65
CA SER A 290 -0.97 -4.74 8.44
C SER A 290 -0.91 -3.41 7.67
N GLN A 291 -1.93 -2.57 7.86
CA GLN A 291 -2.03 -1.27 7.21
C GLN A 291 -1.41 -0.14 8.02
N LEU A 292 -1.19 -0.35 9.33
CA LEU A 292 -0.81 0.67 10.29
C LEU A 292 -1.73 1.91 10.22
N MET A 293 -1.32 2.99 10.86
CA MET A 293 -2.07 4.25 10.95
C MET A 293 -1.84 5.13 9.70
N ARG A 294 -2.92 5.72 9.18
CA ARG A 294 -2.91 6.53 7.95
C ARG A 294 -3.87 7.70 8.03
N GLU A 295 -3.56 8.73 7.26
CA GLU A 295 -4.32 9.97 7.18
C GLU A 295 -4.50 10.40 5.71
N ILE A 296 -5.61 11.06 5.40
CA ILE A 296 -5.83 11.63 4.06
C ILE A 296 -5.31 13.07 4.06
N VAL A 297 -4.55 13.43 3.03
CA VAL A 297 -3.96 14.76 2.83
C VAL A 297 -4.88 15.65 1.99
N GLY A 298 -5.66 15.04 1.09
CA GLY A 298 -6.61 15.74 0.22
C GLY A 298 -6.91 14.96 -1.05
N TYR A 299 -7.58 15.63 -1.97
CA TYR A 299 -8.05 15.08 -3.24
C TYR A 299 -7.63 15.97 -4.41
N LEU A 300 -7.17 15.35 -5.49
CA LEU A 300 -7.03 15.98 -6.80
C LEU A 300 -8.12 15.47 -7.74
N PRO A 301 -8.66 16.29 -8.66
CA PRO A 301 -9.59 15.81 -9.67
C PRO A 301 -8.88 14.86 -10.65
N ILE A 302 -9.63 13.85 -11.10
CA ILE A 302 -9.28 13.04 -12.27
C ILE A 302 -10.05 13.61 -13.45
N GLU A 303 -9.34 14.06 -14.47
CA GLU A 303 -9.96 14.62 -15.67
C GLU A 303 -10.62 13.49 -16.51
N PRO A 304 -11.52 13.81 -17.46
CA PRO A 304 -12.26 12.80 -18.22
C PRO A 304 -11.40 11.76 -18.97
N ASP A 305 -10.22 12.13 -19.47
CA ASP A 305 -9.24 11.19 -20.07
C ASP A 305 -8.48 10.33 -19.03
N GLY A 306 -8.81 10.49 -17.76
CA GLY A 306 -8.16 9.83 -16.63
C GLY A 306 -6.86 10.49 -16.16
N SER A 307 -6.44 11.59 -16.75
CA SER A 307 -5.21 12.28 -16.34
C SER A 307 -5.39 12.99 -15.00
N VAL A 308 -4.29 13.10 -14.26
CA VAL A 308 -4.22 13.83 -12.99
C VAL A 308 -2.98 14.70 -13.00
N ARG A 309 -3.14 15.98 -12.68
CA ARG A 309 -2.01 16.89 -12.50
C ARG A 309 -2.33 17.91 -11.42
N GLY A 310 -1.49 18.01 -10.41
CA GLY A 310 -1.68 18.98 -9.33
C GLY A 310 -0.57 19.00 -8.30
N LEU A 311 -0.65 19.96 -7.39
CA LEU A 311 0.28 20.10 -6.29
C LEU A 311 0.06 19.03 -5.23
N VAL A 312 1.15 18.57 -4.62
CA VAL A 312 1.15 17.69 -3.44
C VAL A 312 2.21 18.17 -2.45
N PRO A 313 2.09 17.87 -1.14
CA PRO A 313 3.17 18.19 -0.19
C PRO A 313 4.45 17.43 -0.54
N ALA A 314 5.58 18.14 -0.54
CA ALA A 314 6.88 17.53 -0.77
C ALA A 314 7.42 16.85 0.51
N ASN A 315 8.37 15.92 0.34
CA ASN A 315 9.12 15.27 1.41
C ASN A 315 8.27 14.50 2.43
N ILE A 316 7.13 13.95 2.00
CA ILE A 316 6.30 13.04 2.79
C ILE A 316 6.03 11.74 2.03
N PRO A 317 5.84 10.61 2.75
CA PRO A 317 5.43 9.36 2.11
C PRO A 317 3.96 9.43 1.71
N LEU A 318 3.70 9.28 0.41
CA LEU A 318 2.36 9.31 -0.18
C LEU A 318 2.00 7.96 -0.81
N MET A 319 0.73 7.62 -0.67
CA MET A 319 -0.02 6.66 -1.45
C MET A 319 -1.11 7.39 -2.21
N ILE A 320 -1.57 6.78 -3.30
CA ILE A 320 -2.62 7.33 -4.14
C ILE A 320 -3.74 6.30 -4.33
N ASP A 321 -4.98 6.73 -4.17
CA ASP A 321 -6.15 5.88 -4.42
C ASP A 321 -7.07 6.57 -5.43
N VAL A 322 -7.47 5.86 -6.49
CA VAL A 322 -8.52 6.32 -7.41
C VAL A 322 -9.87 6.11 -6.74
N VAL A 323 -10.69 7.15 -6.61
CA VAL A 323 -11.98 7.09 -5.92
C VAL A 323 -13.13 7.60 -6.79
N ASP A 324 -14.34 7.15 -6.44
CA ASP A 324 -15.58 7.59 -7.08
C ASP A 324 -16.13 8.93 -6.56
N ALA A 325 -17.28 9.33 -7.09
CA ALA A 325 -18.02 10.54 -6.68
C ALA A 325 -18.40 10.55 -5.19
N GLN A 326 -18.40 9.41 -4.52
CA GLN A 326 -18.71 9.25 -3.10
C GLN A 326 -17.46 9.05 -2.24
N GLY A 327 -16.26 9.12 -2.83
CA GLY A 327 -15.01 8.87 -2.12
C GLY A 327 -14.77 7.39 -1.80
N LYS A 328 -15.31 6.44 -2.56
CA LYS A 328 -14.97 5.02 -2.39
C LYS A 328 -13.88 4.61 -3.36
N ARG A 329 -12.83 3.94 -2.87
CA ARG A 329 -11.73 3.47 -3.70
C ARG A 329 -12.19 2.47 -4.76
N ILE A 330 -11.75 2.72 -5.98
CA ILE A 330 -11.87 1.86 -7.15
C ILE A 330 -10.58 1.07 -7.32
N GLY A 331 -10.70 -0.26 -7.39
CA GLY A 331 -9.55 -1.16 -7.53
C GLY A 331 -8.87 -1.49 -6.21
N GLY A 332 -7.68 -2.10 -6.32
CA GLY A 332 -6.84 -2.44 -5.17
C GLY A 332 -6.28 -1.19 -4.49
N ARG A 333 -5.94 -1.31 -3.21
CA ARG A 333 -5.19 -0.26 -2.48
C ARG A 333 -3.80 -0.15 -3.10
N HIS A 334 -3.32 1.07 -3.34
CA HIS A 334 -1.93 1.28 -3.71
C HIS A 334 -1.02 0.98 -2.51
N GLN A 335 -0.14 -0.03 -2.65
CA GLN A 335 0.72 -0.52 -1.57
C GLN A 335 2.19 -0.21 -1.84
N ASN A 336 2.49 1.02 -2.24
CA ASN A 336 3.85 1.52 -2.35
C ASN A 336 3.92 2.98 -1.88
N TRP A 337 4.99 3.34 -1.20
CA TRP A 337 5.23 4.74 -0.84
C TRP A 337 5.97 5.43 -1.99
N ILE A 338 5.36 6.47 -2.55
CA ILE A 338 6.03 7.47 -3.37
C ILE A 338 6.41 8.68 -2.52
N GLN A 339 7.46 9.38 -2.91
CA GLN A 339 7.91 10.61 -2.28
C GLN A 339 8.41 11.53 -3.37
N LEU A 340 8.00 12.80 -3.29
CA LEU A 340 8.40 13.85 -4.21
C LEU A 340 9.21 14.89 -3.43
N GLY A 341 10.34 15.32 -3.98
CA GLY A 341 11.14 16.41 -3.46
C GLY A 341 10.54 17.78 -3.76
N ALA A 342 11.07 18.83 -3.14
CA ALA A 342 10.60 20.19 -3.37
C ALA A 342 10.81 20.61 -4.83
N ASN A 343 9.84 21.33 -5.42
CA ASN A 343 9.82 21.74 -6.83
C ASN A 343 9.79 20.59 -7.86
N GLU A 344 9.75 19.33 -7.44
CA GLU A 344 9.80 18.18 -8.36
C GLU A 344 8.50 18.06 -9.17
N VAL A 345 8.62 17.66 -10.44
CA VAL A 345 7.52 17.10 -11.22
C VAL A 345 7.74 15.59 -11.30
N PHE A 346 6.91 14.83 -10.59
CA PHE A 346 6.97 13.38 -10.57
C PHE A 346 5.90 12.81 -11.49
N GLU A 347 6.32 12.14 -12.56
CA GLU A 347 5.42 11.59 -13.57
C GLU A 347 5.21 10.08 -13.42
N CYS A 348 3.96 9.65 -13.56
CA CYS A 348 3.56 8.27 -13.78
C CYS A 348 2.90 8.18 -15.16
N ARG A 349 3.36 7.25 -16.01
CA ARG A 349 2.73 7.03 -17.33
C ARG A 349 1.33 6.42 -17.22
N GLY A 350 1.11 5.60 -16.21
CA GLY A 350 -0.17 4.98 -15.93
C GLY A 350 -0.22 4.41 -14.53
N CYS A 351 -1.28 3.67 -14.25
CA CYS A 351 -1.37 2.76 -13.12
C CYS A 351 -0.88 1.36 -13.51
N HIS A 352 -0.84 0.44 -12.55
CA HIS A 352 -0.34 -0.91 -12.78
C HIS A 352 -0.90 -1.87 -11.72
N THR A 353 -0.85 -3.18 -12.02
CA THR A 353 -1.38 -4.21 -11.12
C THR A 353 -0.37 -4.62 -10.06
N THR A 354 -0.80 -5.35 -9.02
CA THR A 354 0.09 -5.84 -7.95
C THR A 354 1.20 -6.77 -8.44
N GLY A 355 1.03 -7.39 -9.61
CA GLY A 355 2.02 -8.27 -10.22
C GLY A 355 2.97 -7.57 -11.17
N SER A 356 2.76 -6.27 -11.45
CA SER A 356 3.67 -5.48 -12.29
C SER A 356 4.92 -5.10 -11.52
N THR A 357 6.06 -5.23 -12.18
CA THR A 357 7.37 -4.83 -11.69
C THR A 357 7.74 -3.40 -12.05
N GLU A 358 6.88 -2.70 -12.79
CA GLU A 358 7.18 -1.37 -13.31
C GLU A 358 7.43 -0.36 -12.17
N PRO A 359 8.55 0.38 -12.22
CA PRO A 359 8.92 1.31 -11.16
C PRO A 359 8.13 2.62 -11.27
N HIS A 360 7.83 3.27 -10.15
CA HIS A 360 7.31 4.64 -10.17
C HIS A 360 8.46 5.64 -10.42
N GLY A 361 8.18 6.72 -11.15
CA GLY A 361 9.12 7.82 -11.41
C GLY A 361 10.23 7.53 -12.43
N ARG A 362 10.64 6.26 -12.60
CA ARG A 362 11.68 5.86 -13.55
C ARG A 362 11.12 5.64 -14.96
N ILE A 363 10.89 6.75 -15.67
CA ILE A 363 10.22 6.81 -16.98
C ILE A 363 10.94 5.99 -18.08
N ASP A 364 12.27 5.88 -18.03
CA ASP A 364 13.07 5.08 -18.97
C ASP A 364 12.85 3.57 -18.82
N ALA A 365 12.44 3.13 -17.62
CA ALA A 365 12.20 1.73 -17.34
C ALA A 365 10.79 1.26 -17.71
N GLN A 366 9.82 2.18 -17.76
CA GLN A 366 8.40 1.91 -17.97
C GLN A 366 8.02 1.70 -19.43
N ALA A 367 6.97 0.90 -19.65
CA ALA A 367 6.24 0.87 -20.92
C ALA A 367 5.81 2.28 -21.35
N ASN A 368 5.73 2.52 -22.67
CA ASN A 368 5.18 3.78 -23.18
C ASN A 368 3.73 3.93 -22.75
N SER A 369 3.32 5.17 -22.43
CA SER A 369 1.94 5.41 -22.01
C SER A 369 0.96 5.09 -23.14
N ALA A 370 -0.15 4.45 -22.79
CA ALA A 370 -1.32 4.30 -23.64
C ALA A 370 -1.99 5.65 -23.94
N HIS A 371 -1.73 6.68 -23.15
CA HIS A 371 -2.24 8.04 -23.37
C HIS A 371 -1.11 9.03 -23.68
N PRO A 372 -0.70 9.17 -24.96
CA PRO A 372 0.26 10.18 -25.36
C PRO A 372 -0.29 11.61 -25.27
N GLY A 373 -1.51 11.82 -24.79
CA GLY A 373 -2.19 13.12 -24.79
C GLY A 373 -2.92 13.40 -26.10
N ALA A 374 -3.30 14.66 -26.33
CA ALA A 374 -4.04 15.04 -27.52
C ALA A 374 -3.22 14.73 -28.80
N PRO A 375 -3.79 14.04 -29.81
CA PRO A 375 -3.05 13.63 -31.00
C PRO A 375 -2.87 14.75 -32.05
N ILE A 376 -3.72 15.78 -32.02
CA ILE A 376 -3.60 17.01 -32.81
C ILE A 376 -3.92 18.23 -31.91
N PRO A 377 -3.60 19.47 -32.30
CA PRO A 377 -4.01 20.64 -31.53
C PRO A 377 -5.54 20.81 -31.53
N GLY A 378 -6.09 21.08 -30.34
CA GLY A 378 -7.48 21.44 -30.08
C GLY A 378 -8.49 20.29 -30.16
N VAL A 379 -8.17 19.15 -29.56
CA VAL A 379 -8.71 17.84 -30.01
C VAL A 379 -9.51 17.07 -28.99
N TYR A 380 -9.72 17.57 -27.78
CA TYR A 380 -10.73 16.98 -26.92
C TYR A 380 -12.13 17.38 -27.45
N PRO A 381 -12.82 16.55 -28.23
CA PRO A 381 -13.98 16.98 -28.99
C PRO A 381 -15.16 17.20 -28.04
N ASN A 382 -16.01 18.16 -28.37
CA ASN A 382 -17.17 18.53 -27.54
C ASN A 382 -16.78 19.00 -26.12
N THR A 383 -15.53 19.46 -25.96
CA THR A 383 -15.09 20.16 -24.77
C THR A 383 -15.03 21.66 -24.99
N ILE A 384 -15.14 22.44 -23.91
CA ILE A 384 -15.06 23.90 -23.92
C ILE A 384 -13.77 24.31 -24.63
N GLN A 385 -13.92 25.22 -25.58
CA GLN A 385 -12.81 25.86 -26.31
C GLN A 385 -11.95 24.92 -27.17
N ASN A 386 -12.33 23.63 -27.36
CA ASN A 386 -11.49 22.64 -28.05
C ASN A 386 -10.03 22.78 -27.59
N LEU A 387 -9.80 22.71 -26.28
CA LEU A 387 -8.48 22.94 -25.69
C LEU A 387 -7.60 21.72 -25.89
N GLY A 388 -6.30 21.93 -26.15
CA GLY A 388 -5.33 20.86 -26.25
C GLY A 388 -4.18 21.22 -27.16
N GLU A 389 -2.97 20.90 -26.74
CA GLU A 389 -1.80 20.85 -27.61
C GLU A 389 -1.36 19.41 -27.78
N VAL A 390 -0.72 19.12 -28.92
CA VAL A 390 -0.20 17.77 -29.19
C VAL A 390 0.68 17.31 -28.03
N GLY A 391 0.39 16.14 -27.48
CA GLY A 391 1.14 15.57 -26.37
C GLY A 391 0.60 15.86 -24.97
N LEU A 392 -0.27 16.87 -24.82
CA LEU A 392 -0.83 17.25 -23.51
C LEU A 392 -2.07 16.43 -23.18
N THR A 393 -2.11 15.90 -21.97
CA THR A 393 -3.33 15.32 -21.37
C THR A 393 -4.35 16.42 -21.04
N MET A 394 -5.57 16.05 -20.66
CA MET A 394 -6.58 17.02 -20.22
C MET A 394 -6.10 17.75 -18.95
N ALA A 395 -5.47 17.07 -17.99
CA ALA A 395 -4.97 17.71 -16.77
C ALA A 395 -3.84 18.71 -17.03
N GLU A 396 -2.93 18.38 -17.95
CA GLU A 396 -1.89 19.30 -18.42
C GLU A 396 -2.49 20.48 -19.19
N SER A 397 -3.53 20.23 -20.00
CA SER A 397 -4.24 21.28 -20.74
C SER A 397 -5.03 22.20 -19.80
N TYR A 398 -5.58 21.67 -18.71
CA TYR A 398 -6.27 22.45 -17.68
C TYR A 398 -5.34 23.45 -17.02
N ALA A 399 -4.20 22.96 -16.52
CA ALA A 399 -3.14 23.78 -15.93
C ALA A 399 -2.68 24.89 -16.89
N ARG A 400 -2.57 24.58 -18.18
CA ARG A 400 -2.06 25.52 -19.18
C ARG A 400 -3.09 26.56 -19.65
N PHE A 401 -4.32 26.16 -19.94
CA PHE A 401 -5.28 26.99 -20.69
C PHE A 401 -6.51 27.40 -19.90
N ILE A 402 -6.95 26.60 -18.92
CA ILE A 402 -8.21 26.84 -18.19
C ILE A 402 -7.97 27.71 -16.96
N MET A 403 -6.82 27.56 -16.28
CA MET A 403 -6.50 28.38 -15.13
C MET A 403 -6.14 29.82 -15.55
N ASN A 404 -6.93 30.80 -15.08
CA ASN A 404 -6.81 32.23 -15.43
C ASN A 404 -5.57 32.89 -14.80
N ASP A 405 -5.01 33.89 -15.49
CA ASP A 405 -3.98 34.80 -14.94
C ASP A 405 -4.58 36.11 -14.38
N PRO A 406 -3.95 36.71 -13.35
CA PRO A 406 -2.90 36.11 -12.52
C PRO A 406 -3.53 35.11 -11.54
N ALA A 407 -3.10 33.86 -11.59
CA ALA A 407 -3.42 32.93 -10.53
C ALA A 407 -2.65 33.36 -9.27
N PRO A 408 -3.29 33.47 -8.08
CA PRO A 408 -2.58 33.77 -6.84
C PRO A 408 -1.59 32.66 -6.42
N GLU A 409 -1.67 31.50 -7.06
CA GLU A 409 -0.90 30.27 -6.84
C GLU A 409 -0.31 29.77 -8.18
N PRO A 410 0.64 28.83 -8.18
CA PRO A 410 1.06 28.15 -9.41
C PRO A 410 -0.15 27.62 -10.20
N LYS A 411 -0.11 27.69 -11.53
CA LYS A 411 -1.17 27.18 -12.43
C LYS A 411 -1.24 25.65 -12.41
N GLU A 412 -1.67 25.10 -11.28
CA GLU A 412 -1.79 23.68 -11.03
C GLU A 412 -3.01 23.43 -10.14
N ARG A 413 -3.67 22.27 -10.29
CA ARG A 413 -4.75 21.86 -9.39
C ARG A 413 -4.24 21.86 -7.95
N GLN A 414 -5.01 22.45 -7.04
CA GLN A 414 -4.74 22.39 -5.61
C GLN A 414 -5.50 21.21 -5.01
N PRO A 415 -4.91 20.47 -4.06
CA PRO A 415 -5.68 19.53 -3.28
C PRO A 415 -6.78 20.22 -2.49
N ILE A 416 -7.91 19.55 -2.37
CA ILE A 416 -9.03 19.98 -1.52
C ILE A 416 -9.37 18.87 -0.51
N SER A 417 -9.90 19.24 0.66
CA SER A 417 -10.38 18.26 1.63
C SER A 417 -11.77 17.72 1.32
N ASP A 418 -12.59 18.48 0.56
CA ASP A 418 -13.92 18.05 0.16
C ASP A 418 -13.90 17.15 -1.07
N ILE A 419 -14.92 16.29 -1.19
CA ILE A 419 -15.25 15.63 -2.45
C ILE A 419 -16.13 16.60 -3.25
N ALA A 420 -15.51 17.41 -4.11
CA ALA A 420 -16.20 18.44 -4.88
C ALA A 420 -15.96 18.28 -6.39
N TYR A 421 -17.04 18.13 -7.16
CA TYR A 421 -16.99 17.94 -8.60
C TYR A 421 -17.66 19.12 -9.32
N VAL A 422 -17.02 19.56 -10.40
CA VAL A 422 -17.56 20.51 -11.37
C VAL A 422 -17.22 19.99 -12.76
N ASP A 423 -18.20 20.02 -13.68
CA ASP A 423 -17.93 19.73 -15.09
C ASP A 423 -17.34 20.97 -15.77
N GLU A 424 -16.01 20.99 -15.83
CA GLU A 424 -15.22 22.05 -16.44
C GLU A 424 -14.94 21.81 -17.92
N TRP A 425 -15.31 20.64 -18.45
CA TRP A 425 -14.92 20.23 -19.80
C TRP A 425 -16.06 20.28 -20.79
N THR A 426 -17.28 19.91 -20.46
CA THR A 426 -18.36 19.86 -21.47
C THR A 426 -18.67 21.22 -22.08
N ASP A 427 -18.64 21.30 -23.42
CA ASP A 427 -19.16 22.44 -24.17
C ASP A 427 -20.69 22.41 -24.20
N ASP A 428 -21.31 23.30 -23.41
CA ASP A 428 -22.76 23.46 -23.30
C ASP A 428 -23.33 24.53 -24.23
N SER A 429 -22.53 25.06 -25.17
CA SER A 429 -23.02 26.00 -26.19
C SER A 429 -23.90 25.34 -27.28
N GLY A 430 -23.83 24.01 -27.38
CA GLY A 430 -24.54 23.19 -28.36
C GLY A 430 -25.68 22.35 -27.78
N SER A 431 -25.74 21.07 -28.16
CA SER A 431 -26.78 20.14 -27.70
C SER A 431 -26.41 19.37 -26.42
N LEU A 432 -25.20 19.55 -25.90
CA LEU A 432 -24.74 18.91 -24.67
C LEU A 432 -25.05 19.80 -23.46
N SER A 433 -25.08 19.18 -22.28
CA SER A 433 -25.27 19.86 -21.00
C SER A 433 -24.17 19.41 -20.05
N LYS A 434 -23.60 20.36 -19.31
CA LYS A 434 -22.66 20.06 -18.22
C LYS A 434 -23.28 19.09 -17.22
N ALA A 435 -22.48 18.14 -16.74
CA ALA A 435 -22.88 17.26 -15.66
C ALA A 435 -23.13 18.07 -14.36
N PRO A 436 -24.09 17.68 -13.50
CA PRO A 436 -24.36 18.38 -12.27
C PRO A 436 -23.15 18.44 -11.34
N SER A 437 -22.82 19.64 -10.86
CA SER A 437 -21.83 19.83 -9.81
C SER A 437 -22.35 19.31 -8.47
N PHE A 438 -21.45 18.82 -7.61
CA PHE A 438 -21.79 18.41 -6.26
C PHE A 438 -20.63 18.63 -5.30
N THR A 439 -20.93 18.63 -4.00
CA THR A 439 -19.93 18.69 -2.93
C THR A 439 -20.39 17.85 -1.74
N VAL A 440 -19.49 17.01 -1.22
CA VAL A 440 -19.67 16.30 0.04
C VAL A 440 -18.59 16.76 1.01
N SER A 441 -18.99 17.54 2.01
CA SER A 441 -18.09 18.17 2.98
C SER A 441 -18.34 17.68 4.41
N TYR A 442 -17.28 17.56 5.19
CA TYR A 442 -17.36 17.26 6.62
C TYR A 442 -17.85 18.43 7.47
N ASP A 443 -17.90 19.66 6.93
CA ASP A 443 -18.49 20.83 7.60
C ASP A 443 -20.00 20.66 7.87
N SER A 444 -20.64 19.68 7.22
CA SER A 444 -22.02 19.28 7.51
C SER A 444 -22.18 18.40 8.75
N LEU A 445 -21.07 17.89 9.31
CA LEU A 445 -21.07 17.14 10.56
C LEU A 445 -20.87 18.11 11.75
N PRO A 446 -21.35 17.74 12.96
CA PRO A 446 -20.96 18.44 14.18
C PRO A 446 -19.44 18.48 14.34
N GLN A 447 -18.93 19.57 14.94
CA GLN A 447 -17.50 19.85 15.05
C GLN A 447 -16.71 18.71 15.69
N GLU A 448 -17.28 18.04 16.70
CA GLU A 448 -16.62 16.95 17.43
C GLU A 448 -16.46 15.67 16.59
N ARG A 449 -17.18 15.57 15.47
CA ARG A 449 -17.12 14.44 14.52
C ARG A 449 -16.44 14.80 13.20
N ASN A 450 -16.06 16.05 13.02
CA ASN A 450 -15.34 16.46 11.82
C ASN A 450 -13.90 15.90 11.90
N PRO A 451 -13.49 15.00 10.99
CA PRO A 451 -12.16 14.40 11.01
C PRO A 451 -11.07 15.34 10.45
N GLU A 452 -11.43 16.51 9.92
CA GLU A 452 -10.50 17.47 9.34
C GLU A 452 -9.80 18.32 10.41
N ASN A 453 -8.49 18.46 10.29
CA ASN A 453 -7.75 19.44 11.10
C ASN A 453 -7.93 20.87 10.54
N PRO A 454 -7.56 21.92 11.30
CA PRO A 454 -7.75 23.32 10.87
C PRO A 454 -7.01 23.73 9.59
N PHE A 455 -6.05 22.95 9.13
CA PHE A 455 -5.27 23.23 7.92
C PHE A 455 -5.96 22.78 6.63
N CYS A 456 -7.17 22.21 6.73
CA CYS A 456 -7.95 21.79 5.56
C CYS A 456 -8.83 22.91 4.99
N LYS A 457 -9.08 23.99 5.75
CA LYS A 457 -9.95 25.12 5.39
C LYS A 457 -9.33 26.49 5.77
N PRO A 458 -8.63 27.18 4.87
CA PRO A 458 -8.21 26.76 3.53
C PRO A 458 -7.15 25.66 3.59
N TRP A 459 -7.04 24.85 2.53
CA TRP A 459 -6.07 23.77 2.45
C TRP A 459 -4.62 24.28 2.49
N SER A 460 -3.77 23.63 3.29
CA SER A 460 -2.32 23.72 3.22
C SER A 460 -1.69 22.32 3.24
N SER A 461 -0.37 22.24 3.04
CA SER A 461 0.37 20.97 3.11
C SER A 461 0.25 20.25 4.46
N LEU A 462 -0.27 20.93 5.49
CA LEU A 462 -0.53 20.39 6.82
C LEU A 462 -1.97 19.88 7.00
N CYS A 463 -2.85 19.98 6.00
CA CYS A 463 -4.21 19.41 6.06
C CYS A 463 -4.13 17.90 6.32
N ARG A 464 -4.86 17.43 7.34
CA ARG A 464 -5.03 16.01 7.66
C ARG A 464 -6.48 15.71 7.96
N ILE A 465 -6.97 14.64 7.34
CA ILE A 465 -8.25 14.01 7.66
C ILE A 465 -7.95 12.69 8.37
N ILE A 466 -8.31 12.59 9.64
CA ILE A 466 -7.91 11.50 10.55
C ILE A 466 -9.16 10.80 11.08
N PHE A 467 -9.18 9.46 10.98
CA PHE A 467 -10.32 8.66 11.43
C PHE A 467 -9.95 7.78 12.62
N ASN A 468 -10.44 8.16 13.79
CA ASN A 468 -10.50 7.28 14.97
C ASN A 468 -11.91 6.73 15.13
N TYR A 469 -12.06 5.43 15.37
CA TYR A 469 -13.36 4.77 15.48
C TYR A 469 -14.22 5.39 16.58
N GLU A 470 -13.65 5.58 17.77
CA GLU A 470 -14.39 6.10 18.93
C GLU A 470 -14.90 7.52 18.72
N THR A 471 -14.06 8.39 18.16
CA THR A 471 -14.36 9.81 17.98
C THR A 471 -15.30 10.06 16.80
N HIS A 472 -15.09 9.34 15.69
CA HIS A 472 -15.72 9.70 14.41
C HIS A 472 -16.80 8.69 13.99
N ILE A 473 -16.59 7.39 14.22
CA ILE A 473 -17.44 6.33 13.67
C ILE A 473 -18.53 5.88 14.66
N GLN A 474 -18.16 5.55 15.90
CA GLN A 474 -19.12 5.11 16.92
C GLN A 474 -20.30 6.08 17.09
N PRO A 475 -20.09 7.41 17.13
CA PRO A 475 -21.19 8.35 17.31
C PRO A 475 -22.23 8.31 16.18
N LEU A 476 -21.89 7.84 14.97
CA LEU A 476 -22.84 7.72 13.87
C LEU A 476 -24.03 6.81 14.21
N TRP A 477 -23.77 5.79 15.04
CA TRP A 477 -24.78 4.81 15.45
C TRP A 477 -25.73 5.35 16.53
N GLU A 478 -25.32 6.41 17.22
CA GLU A 478 -25.95 6.93 18.43
C GLU A 478 -26.64 8.28 18.20
N VAL A 479 -26.39 8.92 17.06
CA VAL A 479 -27.08 10.14 16.64
C VAL A 479 -28.58 9.88 16.58
N SER A 480 -29.34 10.76 17.25
CA SER A 480 -30.79 10.84 17.08
C SER A 480 -31.14 11.27 15.65
N ARG A 481 -32.06 10.52 15.04
CA ARG A 481 -32.58 10.63 13.68
C ARG A 481 -34.10 10.67 13.76
N THR A 482 -34.76 10.77 12.61
CA THR A 482 -36.22 10.65 12.55
C THR A 482 -36.64 9.29 13.15
N PRO A 483 -37.51 9.27 14.18
CA PRO A 483 -37.91 8.02 14.80
C PRO A 483 -38.58 7.07 13.81
N VAL A 484 -38.21 5.79 13.86
CA VAL A 484 -38.81 4.70 13.10
C VAL A 484 -39.40 3.65 14.04
N ASN A 485 -40.42 2.93 13.59
CA ASN A 485 -40.96 1.81 14.36
C ASN A 485 -40.00 0.63 14.27
N ASP A 486 -39.58 0.08 15.41
CA ASP A 486 -38.64 -1.05 15.52
C ASP A 486 -39.25 -2.41 15.15
N GLY A 487 -40.47 -2.42 14.60
CA GLY A 487 -41.23 -3.63 14.27
C GLY A 487 -42.03 -4.21 15.43
N SER A 488 -41.75 -3.79 16.66
CA SER A 488 -42.46 -4.22 17.88
C SER A 488 -43.42 -3.15 18.40
N GLY A 489 -43.59 -2.04 17.65
CA GLY A 489 -44.44 -0.93 18.03
C GLY A 489 -43.72 0.17 18.83
N ASN A 490 -42.41 0.04 19.06
CA ASN A 490 -41.63 1.08 19.73
C ASN A 490 -41.03 2.03 18.70
N MET A 491 -41.04 3.32 19.01
CA MET A 491 -40.35 4.32 18.20
C MET A 491 -38.91 4.44 18.68
N VAL A 492 -37.96 4.20 17.79
CA VAL A 492 -36.51 4.32 18.03
C VAL A 492 -35.91 5.36 17.09
N ASP A 493 -35.01 6.18 17.60
CA ASP A 493 -34.44 7.32 16.89
C ASP A 493 -32.95 7.17 16.57
N SER A 494 -32.33 6.03 16.88
CA SER A 494 -30.91 5.79 16.62
C SER A 494 -30.67 4.36 16.16
N CYS A 495 -29.53 4.11 15.50
CA CYS A 495 -29.17 2.77 15.06
C CYS A 495 -29.03 1.83 16.26
N VAL A 496 -28.41 2.30 17.35
CA VAL A 496 -28.29 1.54 18.61
C VAL A 496 -29.65 1.20 19.24
N GLY A 497 -30.73 1.90 18.91
CA GLY A 497 -32.08 1.55 19.38
C GLY A 497 -32.58 0.20 18.86
N CYS A 498 -32.19 -0.19 17.63
CA CYS A 498 -32.47 -1.51 17.05
C CYS A 498 -31.33 -2.50 17.24
N HIS A 499 -30.10 -2.01 17.16
CA HIS A 499 -28.87 -2.80 17.15
C HIS A 499 -28.21 -2.83 18.53
N THR A 500 -28.95 -3.34 19.51
CA THR A 500 -28.51 -3.46 20.91
C THR A 500 -29.04 -4.74 21.52
N THR A 501 -28.29 -5.30 22.46
CA THR A 501 -28.79 -6.41 23.28
C THR A 501 -29.76 -5.97 24.38
N ASN A 502 -29.85 -4.65 24.62
CA ASN A 502 -30.61 -4.05 25.72
C ASN A 502 -30.36 -4.79 27.05
N ASN A 503 -29.11 -4.76 27.54
CA ASN A 503 -28.67 -5.51 28.72
C ASN A 503 -28.95 -7.03 28.61
N LEU A 504 -28.64 -7.61 27.45
CA LEU A 504 -28.83 -9.03 27.14
C LEU A 504 -30.29 -9.51 27.18
N THR A 505 -31.29 -8.63 27.11
CA THR A 505 -32.71 -9.04 27.15
C THR A 505 -33.34 -9.20 25.77
N ARG A 506 -32.61 -8.82 24.70
CA ARG A 506 -33.08 -8.84 23.32
C ARG A 506 -31.94 -9.24 22.39
N ILE A 507 -32.22 -10.08 21.40
CA ILE A 507 -31.27 -10.30 20.29
C ILE A 507 -31.27 -9.03 19.43
N PRO A 508 -30.11 -8.40 19.17
CA PRO A 508 -30.01 -7.24 18.29
C PRO A 508 -30.60 -7.55 16.90
N ALA A 509 -31.23 -6.57 16.25
CA ALA A 509 -31.70 -6.74 14.88
C ALA A 509 -30.52 -7.12 13.94
N ALA A 510 -30.74 -8.05 13.02
CA ALA A 510 -29.68 -8.63 12.18
C ALA A 510 -28.53 -9.28 12.96
N GLN A 511 -28.74 -9.56 14.25
CA GLN A 511 -27.71 -10.03 15.18
C GLN A 511 -26.47 -9.12 15.20
N LEU A 512 -26.67 -7.83 14.91
CA LEU A 512 -25.62 -6.81 14.86
C LEU A 512 -25.77 -5.89 16.07
N GLU A 513 -24.74 -5.83 16.92
CA GLU A 513 -24.70 -4.92 18.06
C GLU A 513 -23.80 -3.71 17.81
N LEU A 514 -24.38 -2.51 17.80
CA LEU A 514 -23.68 -1.25 17.52
C LEU A 514 -23.39 -0.41 18.78
N THR A 515 -23.47 -1.02 19.97
CA THR A 515 -23.26 -0.32 21.24
C THR A 515 -21.78 0.00 21.49
N ARG A 516 -21.54 1.07 22.27
CA ARG A 516 -20.21 1.45 22.78
C ARG A 516 -19.71 0.57 23.94
N GLN A 517 -20.30 -0.61 24.15
CA GLN A 517 -19.91 -1.49 25.25
C GLN A 517 -18.47 -1.98 25.02
N PRO A 518 -17.54 -1.78 25.96
CA PRO A 518 -16.18 -2.26 25.80
C PRO A 518 -16.12 -3.79 25.89
N ILE A 519 -15.23 -4.40 25.11
CA ILE A 519 -14.90 -5.83 25.18
C ILE A 519 -13.42 -6.03 25.59
N SER A 520 -12.96 -7.28 25.73
CA SER A 520 -11.67 -7.68 26.32
C SER A 520 -10.38 -7.09 25.69
N ASN A 521 -10.48 -6.33 24.59
CA ASN A 521 -9.37 -5.70 23.88
C ASN A 521 -9.44 -4.15 23.91
N SER A 522 -10.25 -3.57 24.78
CA SER A 522 -10.55 -2.12 24.83
C SER A 522 -11.21 -1.57 23.56
N HIS A 523 -11.76 -2.44 22.71
CA HIS A 523 -12.59 -2.05 21.58
C HIS A 523 -14.05 -1.98 22.01
N PHE A 524 -14.82 -1.08 21.40
CA PHE A 524 -16.28 -1.14 21.45
C PHE A 524 -16.80 -2.38 20.71
N LYS A 525 -17.89 -2.95 21.22
CA LYS A 525 -18.54 -4.11 20.61
C LYS A 525 -18.91 -3.84 19.16
N ALA A 526 -19.49 -2.67 18.88
CA ALA A 526 -19.78 -2.18 17.53
C ALA A 526 -18.63 -2.33 16.53
N TYR A 527 -17.40 -1.96 16.91
CA TYR A 527 -16.23 -2.06 16.04
C TYR A 527 -15.97 -3.50 15.62
N ARG A 528 -16.15 -4.44 16.57
CA ARG A 528 -15.85 -5.85 16.39
C ARG A 528 -16.95 -6.55 15.61
N GLU A 529 -18.22 -6.27 15.91
CA GLU A 529 -19.37 -6.80 15.16
C GLU A 529 -19.38 -6.33 13.70
N LEU A 530 -18.97 -5.08 13.45
CA LEU A 530 -18.90 -4.56 12.08
C LEU A 530 -17.85 -5.28 11.23
N LEU A 531 -16.70 -5.66 11.81
CA LEU A 531 -15.53 -6.11 11.06
C LEU A 531 -15.20 -7.59 11.25
N ARG A 532 -15.74 -8.27 12.25
CA ARG A 532 -15.50 -9.69 12.52
C ARG A 532 -16.84 -10.41 12.66
N GLY A 533 -16.83 -11.68 12.29
CA GLY A 533 -17.99 -12.52 12.49
C GLY A 533 -18.09 -12.97 13.95
N ASP A 534 -19.30 -13.29 14.38
CA ASP A 534 -19.63 -13.76 15.71
C ASP A 534 -20.51 -15.04 15.65
N ALA A 535 -20.90 -15.54 16.81
CA ALA A 535 -21.79 -16.69 16.90
C ALA A 535 -23.24 -16.23 16.74
N GLN A 536 -24.07 -17.07 16.12
CA GLN A 536 -25.51 -16.82 16.12
C GLN A 536 -26.06 -16.84 17.55
N GLN A 537 -27.04 -16.00 17.84
CA GLN A 537 -27.57 -15.70 19.16
C GLN A 537 -29.01 -16.22 19.32
N ALA A 538 -29.35 -16.60 20.55
CA ALA A 538 -30.68 -16.99 21.00
C ALA A 538 -30.99 -16.37 22.37
N LEU A 539 -32.26 -16.30 22.74
CA LEU A 539 -32.71 -15.95 24.08
C LEU A 539 -32.87 -17.22 24.92
N ASN A 540 -31.91 -17.50 25.77
CA ASN A 540 -31.98 -18.57 26.74
C ASN A 540 -32.52 -18.02 28.07
N ASN A 541 -33.75 -18.40 28.44
CA ASN A 541 -34.43 -17.90 29.64
C ASN A 541 -34.48 -16.35 29.70
N GLY A 542 -34.64 -15.70 28.55
CA GLY A 542 -34.71 -14.24 28.44
C GLY A 542 -33.35 -13.52 28.50
N VAL A 543 -32.24 -14.26 28.42
CA VAL A 543 -30.88 -13.72 28.33
C VAL A 543 -30.27 -14.11 26.99
N VAL A 544 -29.62 -13.17 26.30
CA VAL A 544 -28.88 -13.42 25.07
C VAL A 544 -27.71 -14.36 25.34
N ASP A 545 -27.69 -15.47 24.61
CA ASP A 545 -26.63 -16.48 24.62
C ASP A 545 -26.37 -16.96 23.18
N ASN A 546 -25.33 -17.78 22.98
CA ASN A 546 -25.06 -18.38 21.68
C ASN A 546 -26.05 -19.51 21.38
N ARG A 547 -26.50 -19.60 20.13
CA ARG A 547 -27.30 -20.73 19.62
C ARG A 547 -26.53 -22.03 19.74
N LEU A 548 -27.27 -23.08 20.09
CA LEU A 548 -26.71 -24.40 20.30
C LEU A 548 -27.72 -25.45 19.89
N TRP A 549 -27.27 -26.42 19.10
CA TRP A 549 -28.06 -27.53 18.61
C TRP A 549 -27.61 -28.82 19.27
N LEU A 550 -28.56 -29.64 19.68
CA LEU A 550 -28.32 -31.04 20.05
C LEU A 550 -28.66 -31.89 18.84
N CYS A 551 -27.66 -32.54 18.25
CA CYS A 551 -27.81 -33.27 17.01
C CYS A 551 -27.56 -34.77 17.20
N ASP A 552 -28.32 -35.59 16.49
CA ASP A 552 -28.12 -37.03 16.42
C ASP A 552 -26.98 -37.35 15.44
N ASN A 553 -26.13 -38.32 15.78
CA ASN A 553 -25.03 -38.76 14.91
C ASN A 553 -25.35 -40.04 14.10
N ASP A 554 -26.62 -40.46 14.05
CA ASP A 554 -27.10 -41.71 13.44
C ASP A 554 -26.48 -43.01 14.01
N GLU A 555 -25.79 -42.94 15.16
CA GLU A 555 -25.27 -44.10 15.89
C GLU A 555 -26.07 -44.32 17.18
N TYR A 556 -26.09 -45.57 17.67
CA TYR A 556 -26.78 -45.95 18.89
C TYR A 556 -25.77 -46.41 19.94
N ASP A 557 -26.01 -46.06 21.21
CA ASP A 557 -25.24 -46.58 22.34
C ASP A 557 -25.59 -48.06 22.62
N ASP A 558 -24.87 -48.66 23.58
CA ASP A 558 -25.06 -50.05 23.98
C ASP A 558 -26.47 -50.34 24.55
N ASP A 559 -27.20 -49.29 24.96
CA ASP A 559 -28.57 -49.37 25.49
C ASP A 559 -29.64 -49.11 24.39
N GLY A 560 -29.22 -48.83 23.16
CA GLY A 560 -30.10 -48.59 22.01
C GLY A 560 -30.67 -47.16 21.93
N ASN A 561 -30.06 -46.19 22.60
CA ASN A 561 -30.39 -44.77 22.45
C ASN A 561 -29.52 -44.12 21.38
N LEU A 562 -30.07 -43.15 20.65
CA LEU A 562 -29.31 -42.34 19.70
C LEU A 562 -28.21 -41.56 20.43
N ILE A 563 -26.99 -41.59 19.89
CA ILE A 563 -25.88 -40.80 20.40
C ILE A 563 -26.05 -39.36 19.90
N GLN A 564 -26.05 -38.42 20.86
CA GLN A 564 -26.26 -37.01 20.58
C GLN A 564 -25.00 -36.19 20.88
N PHE A 565 -24.78 -35.11 20.14
CA PHE A 565 -23.68 -34.20 20.35
C PHE A 565 -24.11 -32.75 20.18
N LEU A 566 -23.40 -31.84 20.85
CA LEU A 566 -23.66 -30.41 20.73
C LEU A 566 -22.94 -29.84 19.51
N ARG A 567 -23.68 -29.07 18.71
CA ARG A 567 -23.18 -28.39 17.52
C ARG A 567 -23.59 -26.93 17.59
N THR A 568 -22.66 -26.02 17.34
CA THR A 568 -22.99 -24.61 17.09
C THR A 568 -23.31 -24.39 15.61
N PRO A 569 -24.29 -23.54 15.27
CA PRO A 569 -24.52 -23.10 13.89
C PRO A 569 -23.26 -22.45 13.30
N ASN A 570 -23.21 -22.29 11.98
CA ASN A 570 -22.12 -21.49 11.40
C ASN A 570 -22.23 -20.04 11.88
N GLY A 571 -21.08 -19.41 12.13
CA GLY A 571 -21.03 -18.03 12.58
C GLY A 571 -21.64 -17.04 11.59
N ILE A 572 -22.05 -15.89 12.09
CA ILE A 572 -22.53 -14.78 11.27
C ILE A 572 -21.31 -14.04 10.74
N GLY A 573 -21.28 -13.78 9.44
CA GLY A 573 -20.18 -13.03 8.83
C GLY A 573 -20.29 -11.53 9.13
N PRO A 574 -19.19 -10.79 9.08
CA PRO A 574 -19.16 -9.36 9.38
C PRO A 574 -20.01 -8.53 8.41
N THR A 575 -20.39 -7.34 8.86
CA THR A 575 -21.19 -6.40 8.07
C THR A 575 -20.35 -5.54 7.12
N MET A 576 -19.09 -5.29 7.47
CA MET A 576 -18.11 -4.51 6.70
C MET A 576 -16.79 -5.28 6.60
N ASN A 577 -15.81 -4.72 5.89
CA ASN A 577 -14.48 -5.30 5.74
C ASN A 577 -13.40 -4.21 5.59
N GLU A 578 -12.32 -4.36 6.35
CA GLU A 578 -11.18 -3.43 6.40
C GLU A 578 -10.38 -3.32 5.09
N SER A 579 -10.68 -4.17 4.12
CA SER A 579 -10.11 -4.11 2.79
C SER A 579 -10.68 -2.97 1.96
N GLY A 580 -11.79 -2.35 2.37
CA GLY A 580 -12.33 -1.14 1.75
C GLY A 580 -13.85 -1.12 1.53
N ALA A 581 -14.36 0.04 1.15
CA ALA A 581 -15.78 0.33 1.02
C ALA A 581 -16.48 -0.42 -0.11
N ARG A 582 -15.74 -0.81 -1.16
CA ARG A 582 -16.25 -1.56 -2.33
C ARG A 582 -16.06 -3.07 -2.24
N THR A 583 -15.62 -3.59 -1.10
CA THR A 583 -15.47 -5.05 -0.90
C THR A 583 -16.82 -5.74 -0.66
N GLY A 584 -16.90 -7.04 -0.90
CA GLY A 584 -18.19 -7.77 -0.97
C GLY A 584 -19.15 -7.52 0.20
N THR A 585 -18.69 -7.56 1.45
CA THR A 585 -19.53 -7.28 2.63
C THR A 585 -19.83 -5.78 2.78
N SER A 586 -18.83 -4.91 2.68
CA SER A 586 -19.02 -3.45 2.74
C SER A 586 -20.01 -2.93 1.67
N THR A 587 -19.96 -3.46 0.44
CA THR A 587 -20.91 -3.12 -0.62
C THR A 587 -22.34 -3.47 -0.23
N ARG A 588 -22.58 -4.59 0.45
CA ARG A 588 -23.91 -4.96 0.94
C ARG A 588 -24.38 -3.99 2.03
N PHE A 589 -23.49 -3.59 2.94
CA PHE A 589 -23.80 -2.56 3.93
C PHE A 589 -24.19 -1.22 3.27
N PHE A 590 -23.39 -0.74 2.32
CA PHE A 590 -23.70 0.51 1.62
C PHE A 590 -24.98 0.41 0.77
N ASN A 591 -25.29 -0.76 0.19
CA ASN A 591 -26.56 -0.97 -0.49
C ASN A 591 -27.72 -0.82 0.50
N CYS A 592 -27.68 -1.48 1.66
CA CYS A 592 -28.69 -1.31 2.71
C CYS A 592 -28.99 0.18 3.00
N LEU A 593 -27.96 1.00 3.18
CA LEU A 593 -28.13 2.43 3.48
C LEU A 593 -28.54 3.31 2.29
N ASN A 594 -28.27 2.87 1.05
CA ASN A 594 -28.52 3.68 -0.15
C ASN A 594 -29.81 3.30 -0.87
N ASN A 595 -30.23 2.05 -0.79
CA ASN A 595 -31.35 1.51 -1.56
C ASN A 595 -32.20 0.49 -0.79
N ASN A 596 -32.01 0.38 0.53
CA ASN A 596 -32.74 -0.54 1.40
C ASN A 596 -32.59 -2.04 1.04
N VAL A 597 -31.55 -2.40 0.30
CA VAL A 597 -31.23 -3.81 0.03
C VAL A 597 -30.33 -4.33 1.16
N CYS A 598 -30.95 -4.64 2.28
CA CYS A 598 -30.28 -5.08 3.50
C CYS A 598 -30.13 -6.60 3.55
N ARG A 599 -29.04 -7.06 4.15
CA ARG A 599 -28.86 -8.48 4.48
C ARG A 599 -29.68 -8.78 5.73
N LYS A 600 -30.63 -9.71 5.64
CA LYS A 600 -31.34 -10.24 6.81
C LYS A 600 -30.51 -11.35 7.45
N HIS A 601 -30.51 -11.40 8.78
CA HIS A 601 -29.66 -12.27 9.56
C HIS A 601 -30.40 -12.96 10.70
N ILE A 602 -31.43 -13.72 10.34
CA ILE A 602 -32.19 -14.58 11.28
C ILE A 602 -31.45 -15.88 11.66
N GLY A 603 -30.25 -16.10 11.11
CA GLY A 603 -29.46 -17.30 11.37
C GLY A 603 -29.80 -18.48 10.45
N GLU A 604 -29.14 -19.61 10.69
CA GLU A 604 -29.34 -20.84 9.91
C GLU A 604 -30.58 -21.61 10.41
N PRO A 605 -31.33 -22.27 9.51
CA PRO A 605 -32.38 -23.19 9.93
C PRO A 605 -31.76 -24.35 10.73
N VAL A 606 -32.49 -24.82 11.73
CA VAL A 606 -32.08 -26.02 12.50
C VAL A 606 -32.11 -27.22 11.54
N PRO A 607 -31.02 -28.01 11.43
CA PRO A 607 -31.00 -29.22 10.61
C PRO A 607 -32.01 -30.26 11.06
N ASP A 608 -32.49 -31.11 10.14
CA ASP A 608 -33.53 -32.11 10.42
C ASP A 608 -33.16 -33.12 11.52
N ASN A 609 -31.87 -33.40 11.71
CA ASN A 609 -31.34 -34.31 12.74
C ASN A 609 -30.91 -33.58 14.03
N CYS A 610 -31.35 -32.34 14.22
CA CYS A 610 -30.97 -31.50 15.34
C CYS A 610 -32.18 -30.84 16.00
N GLU A 611 -32.04 -30.54 17.29
CA GLU A 611 -33.00 -29.75 18.07
C GLU A 611 -32.31 -28.50 18.64
N GLU A 612 -33.03 -27.37 18.67
CA GLU A 612 -32.52 -26.14 19.30
C GLU A 612 -32.57 -26.29 20.83
N VAL A 613 -31.40 -26.23 21.47
CA VAL A 613 -31.24 -26.33 22.93
C VAL A 613 -30.62 -25.07 23.54
N GLY A 614 -30.19 -24.12 22.70
CA GLY A 614 -29.55 -22.85 23.10
C GLY A 614 -30.51 -21.69 23.40
N GLY A 615 -31.82 -21.93 23.44
CA GLY A 615 -32.85 -20.90 23.65
C GLY A 615 -33.61 -20.53 22.36
N ASP A 616 -34.42 -19.47 22.42
CA ASP A 616 -35.26 -19.04 21.30
C ASP A 616 -34.45 -18.20 20.31
N PRO A 617 -34.23 -18.67 19.06
CA PRO A 617 -33.49 -17.91 18.05
C PRO A 617 -34.33 -16.80 17.43
N LEU A 618 -33.68 -15.89 16.72
CA LEU A 618 -34.38 -14.89 15.92
C LEU A 618 -35.10 -15.57 14.74
N THR A 619 -36.43 -15.53 14.69
CA THR A 619 -37.20 -16.19 13.62
C THR A 619 -37.67 -15.24 12.52
N ASP A 620 -37.69 -13.94 12.78
CA ASP A 620 -38.09 -12.90 11.82
C ASP A 620 -37.39 -11.57 12.14
N GLU A 621 -37.29 -10.70 11.14
CA GLU A 621 -36.73 -9.36 11.25
C GLU A 621 -37.67 -8.33 10.61
N PRO A 622 -37.93 -7.21 11.31
CA PRO A 622 -38.78 -6.17 10.79
C PRO A 622 -38.19 -5.55 9.53
N ASP A 623 -39.04 -5.32 8.53
CA ASP A 623 -38.65 -4.68 7.28
C ASP A 623 -38.60 -3.15 7.47
N ILE A 624 -37.45 -2.65 7.90
CA ILE A 624 -37.21 -1.23 8.16
C ILE A 624 -36.45 -0.63 6.98
N ASN A 625 -36.92 0.53 6.50
CA ASN A 625 -36.26 1.24 5.42
C ASN A 625 -35.02 2.01 5.90
N HIS A 626 -33.83 1.49 5.61
CA HIS A 626 -32.55 2.09 5.95
C HIS A 626 -32.07 3.15 4.94
N SER A 627 -32.74 3.28 3.79
CA SER A 627 -32.36 4.21 2.74
C SER A 627 -32.38 5.65 3.22
N GLY A 628 -31.26 6.36 3.10
CA GLY A 628 -31.14 7.77 3.48
C GLY A 628 -31.10 8.02 4.98
N MET A 629 -30.93 6.97 5.81
CA MET A 629 -30.72 7.14 7.24
C MET A 629 -29.40 7.84 7.57
N LEU A 630 -28.35 7.62 6.75
CA LEU A 630 -27.09 8.33 6.86
C LEU A 630 -26.98 9.45 5.82
N SER A 631 -26.42 10.58 6.23
CA SER A 631 -26.13 11.69 5.31
C SER A 631 -24.97 11.33 4.36
N PRO A 632 -24.80 12.05 3.23
CA PRO A 632 -23.65 11.85 2.36
C PRO A 632 -22.29 11.97 3.06
N ALA A 633 -22.16 12.88 4.03
CA ALA A 633 -20.92 13.05 4.80
C ALA A 633 -20.66 11.88 5.77
N GLU A 634 -21.72 11.33 6.38
CA GLU A 634 -21.60 10.13 7.23
C GLU A 634 -21.22 8.88 6.42
N LEU A 635 -21.80 8.72 5.22
CA LEU A 635 -21.42 7.66 4.29
C LEU A 635 -19.97 7.79 3.81
N ARG A 636 -19.54 9.02 3.52
CA ARG A 636 -18.15 9.35 3.16
C ARG A 636 -17.18 8.98 4.29
N LEU A 637 -17.52 9.33 5.53
CA LEU A 637 -16.74 9.01 6.74
C LEU A 637 -16.49 7.50 6.85
N LEU A 638 -17.54 6.70 6.70
CA LEU A 638 -17.45 5.23 6.73
C LEU A 638 -16.61 4.69 5.59
N SER A 639 -16.80 5.19 4.36
CA SER A 639 -16.05 4.69 3.22
C SER A 639 -14.55 4.99 3.32
N GLU A 640 -14.19 6.20 3.75
CA GLU A 640 -12.81 6.62 3.91
C GLU A 640 -12.11 5.81 5.01
N TRP A 641 -12.78 5.64 6.15
CA TRP A 641 -12.26 4.80 7.24
C TRP A 641 -12.02 3.34 6.80
N LEU A 642 -12.97 2.72 6.09
CA LEU A 642 -12.80 1.36 5.56
C LEU A 642 -11.66 1.30 4.54
N ASP A 643 -11.58 2.26 3.63
CA ASP A 643 -10.55 2.30 2.59
C ASP A 643 -9.13 2.42 3.18
N LEU A 644 -8.95 3.14 4.28
CA LEU A 644 -7.67 3.27 4.97
C LEU A 644 -7.24 2.00 5.72
N GLY A 645 -8.16 1.08 6.01
CA GLY A 645 -7.87 -0.15 6.74
C GLY A 645 -8.68 -0.32 8.02
N ALA A 646 -9.73 0.47 8.23
CA ALA A 646 -10.63 0.41 9.38
C ALA A 646 -9.89 0.34 10.74
N GLN A 647 -8.82 1.13 10.88
CA GLN A 647 -8.03 1.18 12.11
C GLN A 647 -8.91 1.70 13.27
N TYR A 648 -8.61 1.25 14.49
CA TYR A 648 -9.33 1.75 15.66
C TYR A 648 -8.90 3.20 15.99
N TYR A 649 -7.61 3.48 15.92
CA TYR A 649 -7.04 4.83 15.86
C TYR A 649 -6.12 4.97 14.65
N ASN A 650 -6.16 6.13 14.00
CA ASN A 650 -5.21 6.52 12.96
C ASN A 650 -4.19 7.57 13.44
N ASN A 651 -4.22 7.94 14.72
CA ASN A 651 -3.23 8.81 15.33
C ASN A 651 -2.74 8.17 16.65
N PRO A 652 -1.44 7.89 16.79
CA PRO A 652 -0.92 7.22 17.99
C PRO A 652 -1.07 8.10 19.24
N LEU A 653 -1.14 9.43 19.09
CA LEU A 653 -1.31 10.36 20.20
C LEU A 653 -2.73 10.39 20.76
N ASP A 654 -3.71 9.89 20.00
CA ASP A 654 -5.10 9.76 20.44
C ASP A 654 -5.38 8.39 21.05
N ALA A 655 -4.47 7.42 20.85
CA ALA A 655 -4.60 6.07 21.39
C ALA A 655 -4.26 6.03 22.89
N PRO A 656 -5.03 5.31 23.70
CA PRO A 656 -4.71 5.13 25.12
C PRO A 656 -3.46 4.26 25.31
N ASN A 657 -2.74 4.55 26.40
CA ASN A 657 -1.53 3.82 26.81
C ASN A 657 -1.83 2.38 27.24
#